data_AF-A0A959PAT3-F1
#
_entry.id   AF-A0A959PAT3-F1
#
_cell.length_a   1.000
_cell.length_b   1.000
_cell.length_c   1.000
_cell.angle_alpha   90.00
_cell.angle_beta   90.00
_cell.angle_gamma   90.00
#
_symmetry.space_group_name_H-M   'P 1'
#
loop_
_entity.id
_entity.type
_entity.pdbx_description
1 polymer ?
#
loop_
_entity_poly.entity_id
_entity_poly.type
_entity_poly.pdbx_seq_one_letter_code
_entity_poly.pdbx_strand_id
1 'polypeptide(L)'
;MKKSKHLKLLLLLLCGLFSTAHAQQNIHQLERQLESQFPVDGRGKGTGYKQARRALEVQSLHTDAEGNVLNGSVINQRELDLFMSQVQANYKANFTNAEWYSTGGDNVQYSNSGNRGGLGRVNCLAVDPSNPSTFYAGTPAGGLWKTTDNMNSWTPLTDGMVSIGVSGVVVDPQNSNRIFILTGDGDGKDSYCSGVMKSEDGGLNWSATGLTFNESQLERGYAIIMDPTNPDHMVASTWDGVYTTFDAWETWTFTDLHRCYDLEFKPGDSETVYLVHNHRVRVSSDGGLTFPITNDIVMSTPTQNLRIELAVTPANPNMVLAVVGDRNNGFMGLFISTDSGQSWSVRSSASSAGAILQAGCTQQGCLMSANETCQANYDLALAIRPNSTSRCEVGAVNIWNHDNTQNAQNSWTIRAYWDPTELPVGADFVHADIHELIYIGNVLYACSDSGIFKSTDYGVNWTYESEGMRITQFYDLDTPFNDASVSLGGAQDNGFNIIDSDNPSVFNHLYGGDGMKVHYNTDVPSIVMLCKQNGRVYLSYDGGATIASTSYQPPNGALFHSEMEVVMNSMSFWMGAIDGLYFHNGSTWDFFSSAIDSISHIAITPSDASVIYFTDGQTVRRNEVTYDANYTDAIFQAGSGAWINNGLPGTDNISRLETNAENSNQLLVLYSGYDAPNKVFISWNKGDSYTNISDNLPNVPVLCAAFEPGNDSGIFLGTDIGVFYRDLSEGEWMLFNNGLPRVPIRDLDTVSDGTLKAATFGRGIWATAIPSSCPENLILTQLNDPSNQNYTGIQAYQANGTIQSTRIITGGPGTNVRYQSNGEIILTPGFQVDGNCIFNAIIAPCGTTYELEQ
;
A
#
# COMPACT_ATOMS: atom_id res chain seq x y z
N MET A 1 -20.46 -1.89 40.28
CA MET A 1 -20.63 -3.36 40.11
C MET A 1 -21.18 -3.82 38.74
N LYS A 2 -21.45 -2.95 37.75
CA LYS A 2 -21.77 -3.38 36.37
C LYS A 2 -20.55 -3.52 35.42
N LYS A 3 -19.36 -3.04 35.80
CA LYS A 3 -18.14 -3.06 34.95
C LYS A 3 -17.40 -4.41 34.88
N SER A 4 -17.73 -5.41 35.73
CA SER A 4 -16.91 -6.62 35.87
C SER A 4 -17.33 -7.80 34.96
N LYS A 5 -18.56 -7.81 34.42
CA LYS A 5 -19.03 -8.88 33.54
C LYS A 5 -18.73 -8.66 32.05
N HIS A 6 -18.50 -7.42 31.62
CA HIS A 6 -18.08 -7.13 30.24
C HIS A 6 -16.59 -7.41 30.02
N LEU A 7 -15.73 -7.22 31.04
CA LEU A 7 -14.28 -7.37 30.87
C LEU A 7 -13.82 -8.81 30.55
N LYS A 8 -14.51 -9.84 31.08
CA LYS A 8 -14.14 -11.25 30.84
C LYS A 8 -14.66 -11.85 29.53
N LEU A 9 -15.71 -11.28 28.94
CA LEU A 9 -16.22 -11.70 27.63
C LEU A 9 -15.51 -10.91 26.50
N LEU A 10 -15.15 -9.64 26.75
CA LEU A 10 -14.32 -8.84 25.85
C LEU A 10 -12.89 -9.42 25.70
N LEU A 11 -12.33 -9.98 26.78
CA LEU A 11 -10.99 -10.60 26.80
C LEU A 11 -10.85 -11.84 25.90
N LEU A 12 -11.93 -12.57 25.62
CA LEU A 12 -11.93 -13.75 24.74
C LEU A 12 -12.34 -13.42 23.29
N LEU A 13 -12.98 -12.28 23.05
CA LEU A 13 -13.46 -11.83 21.74
C LEU A 13 -12.45 -10.92 21.00
N LEU A 14 -11.53 -10.28 21.73
CA LEU A 14 -10.49 -9.39 21.17
C LEU A 14 -9.28 -10.11 20.56
N CYS A 15 -9.03 -11.37 20.93
CA CYS A 15 -8.09 -12.23 20.22
C CYS A 15 -8.69 -12.68 18.87
N GLY A 16 -9.98 -12.99 18.85
CA GLY A 16 -10.63 -13.77 17.79
C GLY A 16 -10.84 -13.11 16.42
N LEU A 17 -10.63 -11.80 16.25
CA LEU A 17 -10.78 -11.17 14.93
C LEU A 17 -9.78 -11.76 13.91
N PHE A 18 -8.61 -12.23 14.38
CA PHE A 18 -7.58 -12.81 13.51
C PHE A 18 -6.77 -13.95 14.19
N SER A 19 -7.17 -14.45 15.38
CA SER A 19 -6.35 -15.40 16.17
C SER A 19 -6.60 -16.89 15.93
N THR A 20 -7.35 -17.29 14.92
CA THR A 20 -7.43 -18.73 14.59
C THR A 20 -6.49 -19.01 13.43
N ALA A 21 -5.21 -19.24 13.76
CA ALA A 21 -4.08 -19.47 12.85
C ALA A 21 -4.22 -20.67 11.88
N HIS A 22 -5.40 -21.28 11.79
CA HIS A 22 -5.68 -22.42 10.90
C HIS A 22 -7.13 -22.45 10.38
N ALA A 23 -7.95 -21.44 10.68
CA ALA A 23 -9.32 -21.36 10.18
C ALA A 23 -9.41 -20.25 9.13
N GLN A 24 -9.81 -20.65 7.93
CA GLN A 24 -10.15 -19.77 6.83
C GLN A 24 -11.11 -18.68 7.32
N GLN A 25 -10.71 -17.41 7.14
CA GLN A 25 -11.46 -16.25 7.64
C GLN A 25 -12.51 -15.82 6.63
N ASN A 26 -13.74 -15.59 7.05
CA ASN A 26 -14.81 -15.12 6.18
C ASN A 26 -15.05 -13.60 6.37
N ILE A 27 -15.05 -12.84 5.27
CA ILE A 27 -15.08 -11.38 5.29
C ILE A 27 -16.31 -10.82 5.98
N HIS A 28 -17.49 -11.40 5.74
CA HIS A 28 -18.74 -10.93 6.37
C HIS A 28 -18.76 -11.18 7.87
N GLN A 29 -18.07 -12.23 8.34
CA GLN A 29 -17.91 -12.47 9.77
C GLN A 29 -16.96 -11.44 10.39
N LEU A 30 -15.84 -11.14 9.73
CA LEU A 30 -14.89 -10.12 10.16
C LEU A 30 -15.54 -8.74 10.27
N GLU A 31 -16.33 -8.34 9.26
CA GLU A 31 -17.04 -7.06 9.26
C GLU A 31 -18.04 -6.96 10.42
N ARG A 32 -18.90 -7.97 10.61
CA ARG A 32 -19.84 -7.99 11.75
C ARG A 32 -19.13 -7.93 13.10
N GLN A 33 -17.99 -8.60 13.22
CA GLN A 33 -17.18 -8.56 14.43
C GLN A 33 -16.60 -7.17 14.65
N LEU A 34 -16.07 -6.52 13.60
CA LEU A 34 -15.50 -5.19 13.67
C LEU A 34 -16.54 -4.15 14.15
N GLU A 35 -17.72 -4.13 13.52
CA GLU A 35 -18.80 -3.21 13.88
C GLU A 35 -19.30 -3.43 15.31
N SER A 36 -19.27 -4.67 15.81
CA SER A 36 -19.62 -4.98 17.20
C SER A 36 -18.57 -4.49 18.22
N GLN A 37 -17.31 -4.35 17.81
CA GLN A 37 -16.18 -3.99 18.67
C GLN A 37 -15.90 -2.48 18.72
N PHE A 38 -16.23 -1.75 17.66
CA PHE A 38 -16.04 -0.31 17.55
C PHE A 38 -17.38 0.43 17.34
N PRO A 39 -18.18 0.59 18.42
CA PRO A 39 -19.32 1.51 18.37
C PRO A 39 -18.85 2.92 17.99
N VAL A 40 -19.75 3.76 17.50
CA VAL A 40 -19.42 5.09 16.90
C VAL A 40 -18.52 5.96 17.79
N ASP A 41 -18.66 5.87 19.12
CA ASP A 41 -17.85 6.56 20.13
C ASP A 41 -16.43 5.99 20.32
N GLY A 42 -16.14 4.82 19.75
CA GLY A 42 -14.86 4.10 19.82
C GLY A 42 -13.95 4.25 18.58
N ARG A 43 -14.28 5.11 17.62
CA ARG A 43 -13.59 5.23 16.31
C ARG A 43 -12.48 6.30 16.24
N GLY A 44 -12.01 6.82 17.38
CA GLY A 44 -10.99 7.88 17.46
C GLY A 44 -9.57 7.47 17.03
N LYS A 45 -8.67 8.45 16.85
CA LYS A 45 -7.25 8.22 16.53
C LYS A 45 -6.58 7.36 17.62
N GLY A 46 -5.84 6.33 17.19
CA GLY A 46 -5.11 5.38 18.04
C GLY A 46 -5.92 4.18 18.58
N THR A 47 -7.24 4.14 18.36
CA THR A 47 -8.08 2.99 18.76
C THR A 47 -7.78 1.71 17.97
N GLY A 48 -7.17 1.86 16.80
CA GLY A 48 -6.94 0.78 15.83
C GLY A 48 -8.12 0.55 14.89
N TYR A 49 -9.21 1.32 14.99
CA TYR A 49 -10.34 1.22 14.07
C TYR A 49 -9.93 1.52 12.62
N LYS A 50 -9.16 2.60 12.39
CA LYS A 50 -8.62 2.97 11.07
C LYS A 50 -7.87 1.79 10.44
N GLN A 51 -6.89 1.26 11.16
CA GLN A 51 -6.08 0.12 10.71
C GLN A 51 -6.93 -1.12 10.45
N ALA A 52 -7.95 -1.39 11.28
CA ALA A 52 -8.82 -2.53 11.08
C ALA A 52 -9.75 -2.37 9.86
N ARG A 53 -10.26 -1.16 9.57
CA ARG A 53 -11.04 -0.88 8.34
C ARG A 53 -10.20 -0.99 7.09
N ARG A 54 -8.96 -0.48 7.09
CA ARG A 54 -8.01 -0.68 5.97
C ARG A 54 -7.72 -2.15 5.71
N ALA A 55 -7.43 -2.90 6.77
CA ALA A 55 -7.20 -4.33 6.64
C ALA A 55 -8.43 -5.05 6.07
N LEU A 56 -9.64 -4.67 6.49
CA LEU A 56 -10.88 -5.22 5.95
C LEU A 56 -11.09 -4.87 4.47
N GLU A 57 -10.76 -3.63 4.06
CA GLU A 57 -10.81 -3.19 2.66
C GLU A 57 -9.90 -4.05 1.79
N VAL A 58 -8.63 -4.20 2.14
CA VAL A 58 -7.69 -5.07 1.40
C VAL A 58 -8.19 -6.52 1.37
N GLN A 59 -8.61 -7.05 2.52
CA GLN A 59 -9.10 -8.43 2.62
C GLN A 59 -10.37 -8.68 1.79
N SER A 60 -11.26 -7.70 1.68
CA SER A 60 -12.50 -7.83 0.91
C SER A 60 -12.25 -7.98 -0.59
N LEU A 61 -11.13 -7.46 -1.10
CA LEU A 61 -10.73 -7.61 -2.49
C LEU A 61 -10.12 -8.99 -2.79
N HIS A 62 -9.72 -9.74 -1.76
CA HIS A 62 -8.97 -11.00 -1.87
C HIS A 62 -9.76 -12.19 -1.32
N THR A 63 -11.01 -12.36 -1.76
CA THR A 63 -11.90 -13.44 -1.30
C THR A 63 -12.19 -14.49 -2.37
N ASP A 64 -12.54 -15.71 -1.98
CA ASP A 64 -13.25 -16.66 -2.86
C ASP A 64 -14.74 -16.30 -3.00
N ALA A 65 -15.49 -17.08 -3.80
CA ALA A 65 -16.91 -16.86 -4.04
C ALA A 65 -17.78 -17.02 -2.79
N GLU A 66 -17.28 -17.72 -1.76
CA GLU A 66 -17.94 -17.88 -0.46
C GLU A 66 -17.58 -16.74 0.53
N GLY A 67 -16.74 -15.80 0.12
CA GLY A 67 -16.30 -14.66 0.93
C GLY A 67 -15.14 -15.00 1.88
N ASN A 68 -14.44 -16.11 1.66
CA ASN A 68 -13.27 -16.46 2.44
C ASN A 68 -12.02 -15.73 1.94
N VAL A 69 -11.30 -15.12 2.86
CA VAL A 69 -10.05 -14.39 2.58
C VAL A 69 -8.94 -15.37 2.18
N LEU A 70 -8.25 -15.05 1.10
CA LEU A 70 -7.11 -15.77 0.56
C LEU A 70 -5.84 -14.91 0.53
N ASN A 71 -4.69 -15.56 0.49
CA ASN A 71 -3.40 -14.92 0.33
C ASN A 71 -3.23 -14.48 -1.13
N GLY A 72 -3.54 -13.21 -1.39
CA GLY A 72 -3.49 -12.67 -2.74
C GLY A 72 -2.10 -12.63 -3.36
N SER A 73 -1.05 -12.50 -2.54
CA SER A 73 0.33 -12.53 -3.02
C SER A 73 0.69 -13.84 -3.73
N VAL A 74 0.22 -14.97 -3.19
CA VAL A 74 0.47 -16.31 -3.76
C VAL A 74 -0.42 -16.57 -4.98
N ILE A 75 -1.71 -16.22 -4.89
CA ILE A 75 -2.64 -16.47 -6.00
C ILE A 75 -2.31 -15.61 -7.21
N ASN A 76 -2.10 -14.31 -7.01
CA ASN A 76 -1.80 -13.39 -8.11
C ASN A 76 -0.54 -13.81 -8.87
N GLN A 77 0.49 -14.31 -8.17
CA GLN A 77 1.69 -14.88 -8.81
C GLN A 77 1.35 -16.13 -9.64
N ARG A 78 0.59 -17.07 -9.09
CA ARG A 78 0.15 -18.28 -9.81
C ARG A 78 -0.65 -17.93 -11.07
N GLU A 79 -1.64 -17.05 -10.94
CA GLU A 79 -2.53 -16.67 -12.05
C GLU A 79 -1.77 -15.92 -13.14
N LEU A 80 -0.80 -15.09 -12.76
CA LEU A 80 0.12 -14.51 -13.71
C LEU A 80 0.93 -15.59 -14.44
N ASP A 81 1.55 -16.53 -13.72
CA ASP A 81 2.36 -17.58 -14.35
C ASP A 81 1.54 -18.43 -15.33
N LEU A 82 0.29 -18.74 -14.98
CA LEU A 82 -0.66 -19.45 -15.84
C LEU A 82 -1.02 -18.63 -17.09
N PHE A 83 -1.40 -17.37 -16.91
CA PHE A 83 -1.71 -16.47 -18.03
C PHE A 83 -0.52 -16.32 -18.98
N MET A 84 0.68 -16.13 -18.43
CA MET A 84 1.90 -15.97 -19.20
C MET A 84 2.28 -17.25 -19.94
N SER A 85 2.10 -18.42 -19.31
CA SER A 85 2.30 -19.71 -19.97
C SER A 85 1.34 -19.91 -21.14
N GLN A 86 0.08 -19.49 -21.02
CA GLN A 86 -0.90 -19.55 -22.11
C GLN A 86 -0.55 -18.58 -23.25
N VAL A 87 -0.18 -17.34 -22.93
CA VAL A 87 0.27 -16.34 -23.91
C VAL A 87 1.53 -16.79 -24.65
N GLN A 88 2.43 -17.52 -23.97
CA GLN A 88 3.61 -18.12 -24.59
C GLN A 88 3.25 -19.31 -25.47
N ALA A 89 2.47 -20.27 -24.96
CA ALA A 89 2.11 -21.49 -25.68
C ALA A 89 1.28 -21.22 -26.94
N ASN A 90 0.37 -20.24 -26.86
CA ASN A 90 -0.50 -19.92 -27.99
C ASN A 90 0.14 -18.92 -28.96
N TYR A 91 1.28 -18.30 -28.60
CA TYR A 91 1.90 -17.17 -29.33
C TYR A 91 0.92 -16.04 -29.71
N LYS A 92 -0.25 -16.04 -29.09
CA LYS A 92 -1.28 -15.03 -29.17
C LYS A 92 -0.85 -13.90 -28.25
N ALA A 93 -0.16 -12.92 -28.79
CA ALA A 93 -0.17 -11.62 -28.18
C ALA A 93 -0.83 -10.67 -29.17
N ASN A 94 -1.92 -10.05 -28.76
CA ASN A 94 -2.21 -8.71 -29.24
C ASN A 94 -1.25 -7.81 -28.46
N PHE A 95 -0.52 -6.96 -29.17
CA PHE A 95 0.59 -6.19 -28.61
C PHE A 95 0.15 -4.74 -28.50
N THR A 96 0.48 -4.07 -27.39
CA THR A 96 0.32 -2.63 -27.29
C THR A 96 1.69 -2.00 -27.12
N ASN A 97 1.95 -0.97 -27.91
CA ASN A 97 3.14 -0.13 -27.81
C ASN A 97 3.06 0.84 -26.61
N ALA A 98 2.31 0.47 -25.58
CA ALA A 98 2.02 1.33 -24.44
C ALA A 98 3.21 1.36 -23.49
N GLU A 99 4.05 2.37 -23.64
CA GLU A 99 5.20 2.61 -22.77
C GLU A 99 4.74 3.42 -21.55
N TRP A 100 4.69 2.76 -20.40
CA TRP A 100 4.33 3.41 -19.14
C TRP A 100 5.52 4.12 -18.54
N TYR A 101 5.28 5.33 -18.04
CA TYR A 101 6.25 6.11 -17.29
C TYR A 101 5.60 6.68 -16.03
N SER A 102 6.38 6.81 -14.96
CA SER A 102 5.92 7.45 -13.74
C SER A 102 5.69 8.94 -13.98
N THR A 103 4.63 9.47 -13.38
CA THR A 103 4.31 10.90 -13.34
C THR A 103 4.22 11.35 -11.89
N GLY A 104 4.94 12.41 -11.54
CA GLY A 104 5.00 12.92 -10.17
C GLY A 104 5.72 11.98 -9.20
N GLY A 105 5.79 12.41 -7.94
CA GLY A 105 6.21 11.56 -6.84
C GLY A 105 7.70 11.23 -6.76
N ASP A 106 8.54 11.90 -7.56
CA ASP A 106 9.98 11.91 -7.27
C ASP A 106 10.23 12.74 -6.01
N ASN A 107 9.54 13.88 -5.87
CA ASN A 107 9.68 14.75 -4.70
C ASN A 107 8.32 15.20 -4.18
N VAL A 108 8.30 15.72 -2.95
CA VAL A 108 7.12 16.36 -2.36
C VAL A 108 7.42 17.82 -2.03
N GLN A 109 6.47 18.69 -2.35
CA GLN A 109 6.43 20.08 -1.92
C GLN A 109 5.12 20.33 -1.18
N TYR A 110 5.12 21.34 -0.31
CA TYR A 110 3.99 21.59 0.58
C TYR A 110 3.37 22.94 0.22
N SER A 111 2.05 22.97 0.08
CA SER A 111 1.33 24.25 0.01
C SER A 111 1.27 24.90 1.40
N ASN A 112 0.79 26.15 1.47
CA ASN A 112 0.72 26.92 2.73
C ASN A 112 -0.42 26.47 3.68
N SER A 113 -1.04 25.30 3.44
CA SER A 113 -2.35 24.90 4.00
C SER A 113 -2.32 24.09 5.31
N GLY A 114 -1.15 23.65 5.82
CA GLY A 114 -1.04 22.89 7.08
C GLY A 114 -0.21 21.60 6.99
N ASN A 115 -0.63 20.55 7.72
CA ASN A 115 0.08 19.27 7.90
C ASN A 115 0.79 18.75 6.65
N ARG A 116 2.03 18.29 6.82
CA ARG A 116 2.90 17.78 5.76
C ARG A 116 2.72 16.26 5.60
N GLY A 117 2.54 15.78 4.37
CA GLY A 117 2.67 14.36 4.00
C GLY A 117 4.09 14.01 3.53
N GLY A 118 4.24 12.89 2.85
CA GLY A 118 5.46 12.51 2.14
C GLY A 118 5.16 11.51 1.03
N LEU A 119 6.16 10.73 0.64
CA LEU A 119 6.06 9.86 -0.53
C LEU A 119 5.45 8.48 -0.24
N GLY A 120 5.35 8.05 1.03
CA GLY A 120 4.73 6.77 1.41
C GLY A 120 5.48 6.05 2.52
N ARG A 121 4.92 4.94 3.03
CA ARG A 121 5.47 4.22 4.19
C ARG A 121 6.76 3.45 3.87
N VAL A 122 7.72 3.51 4.79
CA VAL A 122 8.90 2.64 4.82
C VAL A 122 8.86 1.81 6.09
N ASN A 123 8.93 0.48 5.96
CA ASN A 123 8.88 -0.45 7.09
C ASN A 123 10.27 -0.68 7.68
N CYS A 124 11.28 -0.84 6.82
CA CYS A 124 12.63 -1.22 7.26
C CYS A 124 13.75 -0.60 6.42
N LEU A 125 14.94 -0.46 7.00
CA LEU A 125 16.15 0.05 6.37
C LEU A 125 17.37 -0.82 6.71
N ALA A 126 18.09 -1.26 5.68
CA ALA A 126 19.35 -1.98 5.82
C ALA A 126 20.50 -1.25 5.12
N VAL A 127 21.72 -1.45 5.62
CA VAL A 127 22.97 -1.01 4.97
C VAL A 127 23.76 -2.22 4.54
N ASP A 128 24.44 -2.13 3.39
CA ASP A 128 25.46 -3.12 3.03
C ASP A 128 26.64 -3.05 4.01
N PRO A 129 26.94 -4.12 4.79
CA PRO A 129 28.02 -4.09 5.78
C PRO A 129 29.41 -3.87 5.17
N SER A 130 29.59 -4.22 3.88
CA SER A 130 30.82 -4.03 3.13
C SER A 130 30.88 -2.71 2.36
N ASN A 131 29.75 -2.01 2.21
CA ASN A 131 29.67 -0.75 1.49
C ASN A 131 28.70 0.25 2.16
N PRO A 132 29.20 1.14 3.04
CA PRO A 132 28.35 2.03 3.84
C PRO A 132 27.67 3.16 3.03
N SER A 133 27.89 3.27 1.70
CA SER A 133 27.11 4.14 0.83
C SER A 133 25.89 3.46 0.20
N THR A 134 25.76 2.14 0.38
CA THR A 134 24.69 1.34 -0.19
C THR A 134 23.65 1.01 0.88
N PHE A 135 22.42 1.46 0.66
CA PHE A 135 21.29 1.21 1.56
C PHE A 135 20.14 0.57 0.78
N TYR A 136 19.32 -0.17 1.52
CA TYR A 136 18.12 -0.82 1.03
C TYR A 136 16.94 -0.44 1.91
N ALA A 137 15.85 0.04 1.32
CA ALA A 137 14.63 0.41 2.02
C ALA A 137 13.49 -0.52 1.60
N GLY A 138 12.91 -1.23 2.56
CA GLY A 138 11.74 -2.08 2.38
C GLY A 138 10.46 -1.33 2.68
N THR A 139 9.48 -1.44 1.77
CA THR A 139 8.20 -0.75 1.89
C THR A 139 7.04 -1.76 1.82
N PRO A 140 5.90 -1.50 2.47
CA PRO A 140 4.83 -2.47 2.65
C PRO A 140 4.07 -2.82 1.36
N ALA A 141 4.06 -1.89 0.39
CA ALA A 141 3.35 -2.02 -0.88
C ALA A 141 4.15 -1.49 -2.09
N GLY A 142 5.27 -0.78 -1.86
CA GLY A 142 6.02 -0.09 -2.92
C GLY A 142 7.33 -0.74 -3.34
N GLY A 143 7.66 -1.93 -2.81
CA GLY A 143 8.85 -2.66 -3.17
C GLY A 143 10.05 -2.50 -2.23
N LEU A 144 11.14 -3.14 -2.64
CA LEU A 144 12.49 -2.86 -2.18
C LEU A 144 13.12 -1.77 -3.04
N TRP A 145 13.79 -0.83 -2.40
CA TRP A 145 14.55 0.23 -3.06
C TRP A 145 16.00 0.21 -2.64
N LYS A 146 16.91 0.55 -3.55
CA LYS A 146 18.36 0.61 -3.32
C LYS A 146 18.90 1.99 -3.66
N THR A 147 19.80 2.48 -2.83
CA THR A 147 20.70 3.59 -3.14
C THR A 147 22.13 3.10 -3.09
N THR A 148 23.02 3.68 -3.89
CA THR A 148 24.48 3.42 -3.84
C THR A 148 25.29 4.69 -3.57
N ASP A 149 24.61 5.82 -3.40
CA ASP A 149 25.20 7.16 -3.34
C ASP A 149 24.86 7.90 -2.04
N ASN A 150 24.62 7.16 -0.94
CA ASN A 150 24.20 7.69 0.36
C ASN A 150 22.81 8.37 0.34
N MET A 151 21.81 7.70 -0.24
CA MET A 151 20.40 8.15 -0.29
C MET A 151 20.14 9.40 -1.14
N ASN A 152 21.06 9.75 -2.05
CA ASN A 152 20.81 10.86 -2.99
C ASN A 152 19.93 10.42 -4.17
N SER A 153 19.96 9.13 -4.53
CA SER A 153 19.07 8.54 -5.53
C SER A 153 18.68 7.11 -5.16
N TRP A 154 17.46 6.72 -5.56
CA TRP A 154 16.88 5.42 -5.27
C TRP A 154 16.47 4.69 -6.55
N THR A 155 16.72 3.38 -6.58
CA THR A 155 16.37 2.47 -7.68
C THR A 155 15.48 1.35 -7.15
N PRO A 156 14.32 1.07 -7.77
CA PRO A 156 13.45 -0.02 -7.36
C PRO A 156 14.04 -1.38 -7.76
N LEU A 157 13.89 -2.38 -6.90
CA LEU A 157 14.47 -3.72 -7.07
C LEU A 157 13.46 -4.85 -7.24
N THR A 158 12.16 -4.54 -7.20
CA THR A 158 11.10 -5.56 -7.14
C THR A 158 9.94 -5.29 -8.10
N ASP A 159 10.10 -4.42 -9.11
CA ASP A 159 9.01 -4.07 -10.05
C ASP A 159 8.45 -5.28 -10.82
N GLY A 160 9.26 -6.33 -10.98
CA GLY A 160 8.88 -7.58 -11.62
C GLY A 160 8.14 -8.59 -10.74
N MET A 161 8.21 -8.45 -9.41
CA MET A 161 7.52 -9.34 -8.46
C MET A 161 6.04 -8.96 -8.36
N VAL A 162 5.14 -9.94 -8.22
CA VAL A 162 3.70 -9.65 -8.04
C VAL A 162 3.37 -9.19 -6.62
N SER A 163 4.08 -9.72 -5.63
CA SER A 163 3.97 -9.33 -4.22
C SER A 163 5.20 -8.55 -3.81
N ILE A 164 5.14 -7.22 -3.93
CA ILE A 164 6.30 -6.36 -3.72
C ILE A 164 6.45 -5.81 -2.29
N GLY A 165 5.53 -6.13 -1.39
CA GLY A 165 5.66 -5.73 0.01
C GLY A 165 6.87 -6.35 0.71
N VAL A 166 7.64 -5.54 1.42
CA VAL A 166 8.86 -5.93 2.13
C VAL A 166 8.81 -5.42 3.57
N SER A 167 8.88 -6.34 4.53
CA SER A 167 8.93 -6.02 5.97
C SER A 167 10.31 -6.17 6.57
N GLY A 168 11.25 -6.84 5.90
CA GLY A 168 12.62 -6.90 6.40
C GLY A 168 13.63 -7.22 5.31
N VAL A 169 14.84 -6.71 5.49
CA VAL A 169 15.94 -6.80 4.53
C VAL A 169 17.22 -7.14 5.28
N VAL A 170 17.95 -8.14 4.82
CA VAL A 170 19.29 -8.47 5.33
C VAL A 170 20.26 -8.66 4.17
N VAL A 171 21.47 -8.13 4.32
CA VAL A 171 22.55 -8.18 3.33
C VAL A 171 23.68 -9.02 3.92
N ASP A 172 24.16 -10.00 3.16
CA ASP A 172 25.25 -10.86 3.58
C ASP A 172 26.53 -10.03 3.83
N PRO A 173 27.08 -9.99 5.05
CA PRO A 173 28.28 -9.23 5.37
C PRO A 173 29.54 -9.72 4.65
N GLN A 174 29.51 -10.94 4.09
CA GLN A 174 30.61 -11.56 3.36
C GLN A 174 30.42 -11.46 1.83
N ASN A 175 29.23 -11.08 1.35
CA ASN A 175 28.89 -10.96 -0.06
C ASN A 175 27.77 -9.94 -0.31
N SER A 176 28.13 -8.71 -0.69
CA SER A 176 27.17 -7.62 -1.02
C SER A 176 26.14 -7.96 -2.10
N ASN A 177 26.37 -9.00 -2.92
CA ASN A 177 25.41 -9.44 -3.93
C ASN A 177 24.33 -10.38 -3.36
N ARG A 178 24.58 -10.99 -2.20
CA ARG A 178 23.64 -11.92 -1.58
C ARG A 178 22.74 -11.18 -0.59
N ILE A 179 21.46 -11.10 -0.92
CA ILE A 179 20.45 -10.34 -0.17
C ILE A 179 19.23 -11.22 0.07
N PHE A 180 18.61 -11.08 1.24
CA PHE A 180 17.32 -11.70 1.53
C PHE A 180 16.30 -10.64 1.93
N ILE A 181 15.06 -10.84 1.50
CA ILE A 181 13.92 -10.04 1.93
C ILE A 181 12.83 -10.94 2.50
N LEU A 182 12.23 -10.50 3.60
CA LEU A 182 10.98 -11.04 4.10
C LEU A 182 9.82 -10.24 3.51
N THR A 183 8.95 -10.91 2.78
CA THR A 183 7.82 -10.27 2.11
C THR A 183 6.61 -10.02 3.02
N GLY A 184 5.66 -9.20 2.56
CA GLY A 184 4.43 -8.88 3.27
C GLY A 184 4.55 -7.67 4.19
N ASP A 185 3.51 -7.44 4.99
CA ASP A 185 3.41 -6.27 5.88
C ASP A 185 2.68 -6.61 7.20
N GLY A 186 3.45 -6.80 8.27
CA GLY A 186 2.95 -7.14 9.61
C GLY A 186 2.30 -5.99 10.36
N ASP A 187 2.73 -4.75 10.10
CA ASP A 187 2.26 -3.57 10.84
C ASP A 187 0.96 -3.00 10.24
N GLY A 188 0.97 -2.73 8.93
CA GLY A 188 -0.16 -2.09 8.22
C GLY A 188 -1.15 -3.04 7.58
N LYS A 189 -0.75 -4.31 7.37
CA LYS A 189 -1.56 -5.37 6.76
C LYS A 189 -1.86 -5.15 5.27
N ASP A 190 -1.07 -4.33 4.59
CA ASP A 190 -1.26 -3.93 3.19
C ASP A 190 -0.93 -5.05 2.19
N SER A 191 -0.06 -6.00 2.58
CA SER A 191 0.34 -7.13 1.73
C SER A 191 0.53 -8.42 2.53
N TYR A 192 0.28 -9.56 1.88
CA TYR A 192 0.54 -10.87 2.45
C TYR A 192 1.98 -11.33 2.19
N CYS A 193 2.49 -12.14 3.10
CA CYS A 193 3.80 -12.76 2.95
C CYS A 193 3.72 -13.93 1.97
N SER A 194 4.63 -13.96 1.00
CA SER A 194 4.89 -15.11 0.13
C SER A 194 6.06 -15.97 0.62
N GLY A 195 6.74 -15.52 1.68
CA GLY A 195 7.92 -16.15 2.25
C GLY A 195 9.16 -15.26 2.20
N VAL A 196 10.33 -15.90 2.25
CA VAL A 196 11.63 -15.23 2.09
C VAL A 196 12.10 -15.37 0.66
N MET A 197 12.47 -14.25 0.06
CA MET A 197 13.06 -14.18 -1.28
C MET A 197 14.56 -13.91 -1.17
N LYS A 198 15.33 -14.48 -2.09
CA LYS A 198 16.79 -14.39 -2.14
C LYS A 198 17.25 -13.82 -3.48
N SER A 199 18.26 -12.96 -3.42
CA SER A 199 19.02 -12.45 -4.56
C SER A 199 20.49 -12.82 -4.42
N GLU A 200 21.18 -13.05 -5.54
CA GLU A 200 22.62 -13.36 -5.63
C GLU A 200 23.39 -12.36 -6.51
N ASP A 201 22.74 -11.27 -6.92
CA ASP A 201 23.27 -10.25 -7.82
C ASP A 201 22.98 -8.82 -7.34
N GLY A 202 22.82 -8.65 -6.03
CA GLY A 202 22.68 -7.34 -5.40
C GLY A 202 21.27 -6.76 -5.51
N GLY A 203 20.28 -7.65 -5.61
CA GLY A 203 18.85 -7.34 -5.66
C GLY A 203 18.30 -7.21 -7.08
N LEU A 204 19.05 -7.61 -8.11
CA LEU A 204 18.58 -7.49 -9.48
C LEU A 204 17.57 -8.58 -9.84
N ASN A 205 17.84 -9.79 -9.33
CA ASN A 205 16.99 -10.95 -9.50
C ASN A 205 16.61 -11.56 -8.16
N TRP A 206 15.38 -12.07 -8.09
CA TRP A 206 14.82 -12.69 -6.90
C TRP A 206 14.35 -14.12 -7.19
N SER A 207 14.61 -15.02 -6.26
CA SER A 207 14.12 -16.39 -6.26
C SER A 207 13.49 -16.70 -4.91
N ALA A 208 12.41 -17.48 -4.91
CA ALA A 208 11.83 -18.00 -3.68
C ALA A 208 12.82 -18.96 -2.99
N THR A 209 12.87 -18.92 -1.66
CA THR A 209 13.63 -19.87 -0.85
C THR A 209 12.76 -21.09 -0.48
N GLY A 210 13.23 -21.95 0.42
CA GLY A 210 12.43 -23.03 0.99
C GLY A 210 11.29 -22.57 1.91
N LEU A 211 11.33 -21.32 2.42
CA LEU A 211 10.23 -20.73 3.17
C LEU A 211 9.25 -20.05 2.21
N THR A 212 8.14 -20.72 1.91
CA THR A 212 7.03 -20.25 1.08
C THR A 212 5.69 -20.57 1.73
N PHE A 213 4.64 -19.84 1.36
CA PHE A 213 3.29 -20.01 1.88
C PHE A 213 2.30 -20.40 0.78
N ASN A 214 1.20 -21.04 1.16
CA ASN A 214 0.10 -21.38 0.25
C ASN A 214 -1.05 -20.35 0.30
N GLU A 215 -2.01 -20.48 -0.62
CA GLU A 215 -3.13 -19.55 -0.79
C GLU A 215 -4.06 -19.40 0.43
N SER A 216 -4.09 -20.37 1.34
CA SER A 216 -4.91 -20.32 2.57
C SER A 216 -4.15 -19.76 3.78
N GLN A 217 -2.83 -19.61 3.68
CA GLN A 217 -1.98 -19.10 4.76
C GLN A 217 -1.88 -17.57 4.66
N LEU A 218 -2.62 -16.87 5.53
CA LEU A 218 -2.70 -15.41 5.57
C LEU A 218 -1.54 -14.77 6.35
N GLU A 219 -0.33 -15.30 6.14
CA GLU A 219 0.89 -14.95 6.85
C GLU A 219 1.35 -13.52 6.53
N ARG A 220 2.00 -12.89 7.51
CA ARG A 220 2.56 -11.54 7.40
C ARG A 220 3.93 -11.49 8.06
N GLY A 221 4.92 -10.93 7.37
CA GLY A 221 6.26 -10.74 7.89
C GLY A 221 6.35 -9.53 8.82
N TYR A 222 7.19 -9.62 9.86
CA TYR A 222 7.52 -8.49 10.74
C TYR A 222 8.98 -8.09 10.61
N ALA A 223 9.89 -9.00 10.93
CA ALA A 223 11.33 -8.73 10.89
C ALA A 223 12.10 -9.97 10.42
N ILE A 224 13.28 -9.75 9.84
CA ILE A 224 14.28 -10.79 9.59
C ILE A 224 15.63 -10.27 10.05
N ILE A 225 16.36 -11.08 10.82
CA ILE A 225 17.71 -10.79 11.28
C ILE A 225 18.67 -11.87 10.79
N MET A 226 19.90 -11.45 10.52
CA MET A 226 20.99 -12.31 10.05
C MET A 226 22.14 -12.27 11.06
N ASP A 227 22.74 -13.43 11.34
CA ASP A 227 23.93 -13.50 12.18
C ASP A 227 25.09 -12.78 11.45
N PRO A 228 25.70 -11.74 12.07
CA PRO A 228 26.77 -10.95 11.45
C PRO A 228 28.05 -11.75 11.15
N THR A 229 28.19 -12.96 11.70
CA THR A 229 29.35 -13.84 11.51
C THR A 229 29.04 -15.10 10.71
N ASN A 230 27.76 -15.47 10.59
CA ASN A 230 27.29 -16.62 9.82
C ASN A 230 26.04 -16.25 8.98
N PRO A 231 26.21 -15.81 7.72
CA PRO A 231 25.10 -15.36 6.88
C PRO A 231 24.09 -16.46 6.48
N ASP A 232 24.38 -17.74 6.77
CA ASP A 232 23.43 -18.83 6.55
C ASP A 232 22.49 -19.02 7.75
N HIS A 233 22.80 -18.42 8.90
CA HIS A 233 21.96 -18.39 10.09
C HIS A 233 21.11 -17.12 10.14
N MET A 234 19.79 -17.31 10.02
CA MET A 234 18.82 -16.23 10.05
C MET A 234 17.57 -16.62 10.84
N VAL A 235 16.89 -15.61 11.34
CA VAL A 235 15.62 -15.73 12.08
C VAL A 235 14.63 -14.72 11.53
N ALA A 236 13.42 -15.17 11.19
CA ALA A 236 12.33 -14.33 10.70
C ALA A 236 11.11 -14.44 11.61
N SER A 237 10.56 -13.30 12.01
CA SER A 237 9.31 -13.20 12.75
C SER A 237 8.14 -12.93 11.81
N THR A 238 7.03 -13.58 12.11
CA THR A 238 5.77 -13.47 11.35
C THR A 238 4.60 -13.33 12.32
N TRP A 239 3.40 -13.16 11.75
CA TRP A 239 2.17 -13.20 12.52
C TRP A 239 1.94 -14.52 13.24
N ASP A 240 2.26 -15.68 12.64
CA ASP A 240 2.00 -16.96 13.31
C ASP A 240 3.13 -17.43 14.22
N GLY A 241 4.37 -17.01 13.96
CA GLY A 241 5.49 -17.37 14.83
C GLY A 241 6.86 -17.01 14.26
N VAL A 242 7.85 -17.82 14.61
CA VAL A 242 9.25 -17.58 14.24
C VAL A 242 9.76 -18.73 13.38
N TYR A 243 10.44 -18.39 12.30
CA TYR A 243 11.15 -19.31 11.43
C TYR A 243 12.66 -19.11 11.58
N THR A 244 13.41 -20.20 11.72
CA THR A 244 14.87 -20.17 11.85
C THR A 244 15.51 -21.10 10.83
N THR A 245 16.58 -20.62 10.19
CA THR A 245 17.39 -21.39 9.22
C THR A 245 18.86 -21.35 9.62
N PHE A 246 19.62 -22.38 9.23
CA PHE A 246 21.08 -22.43 9.31
C PHE A 246 21.73 -22.75 7.95
N ASP A 247 20.94 -22.70 6.88
CA ASP A 247 21.31 -23.10 5.52
C ASP A 247 20.70 -22.16 4.48
N ALA A 248 20.68 -20.85 4.79
CA ALA A 248 20.26 -19.82 3.83
C ALA A 248 18.80 -19.98 3.34
N TRP A 249 17.92 -20.47 4.22
CA TRP A 249 16.50 -20.77 3.94
C TRP A 249 16.27 -21.94 2.97
N GLU A 250 17.26 -22.82 2.74
CA GLU A 250 17.00 -24.10 2.07
C GLU A 250 16.04 -24.95 2.91
N THR A 251 16.28 -24.98 4.22
CA THR A 251 15.36 -25.55 5.20
C THR A 251 15.15 -24.58 6.36
N TRP A 252 14.09 -24.83 7.14
CA TRP A 252 13.74 -24.00 8.28
C TRP A 252 13.05 -24.82 9.37
N THR A 253 13.12 -24.31 10.59
CA THR A 253 12.34 -24.78 11.74
C THR A 253 11.36 -23.70 12.17
N PHE A 254 10.10 -24.07 12.36
CA PHE A 254 9.05 -23.17 12.83
C PHE A 254 8.78 -23.35 14.33
N THR A 255 8.70 -22.24 15.05
CA THR A 255 8.24 -22.19 16.44
C THR A 255 6.95 -21.38 16.52
N ASP A 256 5.86 -22.05 16.86
CA ASP A 256 4.53 -21.47 17.02
C ASP A 256 4.47 -20.57 18.27
N LEU A 257 4.55 -19.27 18.04
CA LEU A 257 4.66 -18.23 19.07
C LEU A 257 3.83 -17.00 18.68
N HIS A 258 2.71 -17.17 17.98
CA HIS A 258 1.76 -16.13 17.54
C HIS A 258 2.11 -14.68 17.90
N ARG A 259 2.32 -13.86 16.88
CA ARG A 259 2.56 -12.41 16.92
C ARG A 259 3.89 -12.06 17.59
N CYS A 260 4.93 -12.15 16.76
CA CYS A 260 6.31 -11.84 17.09
C CYS A 260 6.71 -10.51 16.46
N TYR A 261 6.82 -9.44 17.26
CA TYR A 261 7.05 -8.09 16.72
C TYR A 261 8.52 -7.81 16.41
N ASP A 262 9.40 -8.25 17.30
CA ASP A 262 10.80 -7.82 17.29
C ASP A 262 11.76 -8.97 17.65
N LEU A 263 12.94 -8.92 17.05
CA LEU A 263 13.99 -9.93 17.08
C LEU A 263 15.37 -9.24 17.14
N GLU A 264 16.21 -9.67 18.08
CA GLU A 264 17.57 -9.13 18.22
C GLU A 264 18.59 -10.24 18.49
N PHE A 265 19.70 -10.25 17.76
CA PHE A 265 20.86 -11.07 18.14
C PHE A 265 21.59 -10.42 19.30
N LYS A 266 22.07 -11.23 20.25
CA LYS A 266 23.02 -10.72 21.23
C LYS A 266 24.32 -10.29 20.53
N PRO A 267 24.82 -9.06 20.76
CA PRO A 267 26.05 -8.60 20.12
C PRO A 267 27.23 -9.53 20.39
N GLY A 268 27.76 -10.13 19.32
CA GLY A 268 28.90 -11.06 19.39
C GLY A 268 28.58 -12.47 19.86
N ASP A 269 27.31 -12.87 19.89
CA ASP A 269 26.87 -14.23 20.26
C ASP A 269 25.69 -14.70 19.40
N SER A 270 25.97 -15.63 18.48
CA SER A 270 25.01 -16.19 17.54
C SER A 270 23.98 -17.13 18.18
N GLU A 271 24.25 -17.69 19.35
CA GLU A 271 23.34 -18.65 19.99
C GLU A 271 22.20 -17.95 20.74
N THR A 272 22.46 -16.73 21.22
CA THR A 272 21.50 -15.95 22.00
C THR A 272 20.67 -15.04 21.09
N VAL A 273 19.39 -15.36 20.96
CA VAL A 273 18.41 -14.56 20.21
C VAL A 273 17.32 -14.09 21.15
N TYR A 274 17.05 -12.79 21.17
CA TYR A 274 15.95 -12.19 21.90
C TYR A 274 14.73 -12.09 20.99
N LEU A 275 13.55 -12.38 21.54
CA LEU A 275 12.28 -12.32 20.83
C LEU A 275 11.23 -11.65 21.69
N VAL A 276 10.41 -10.80 21.07
CA VAL A 276 9.16 -10.32 21.67
C VAL A 276 7.99 -11.18 21.18
N HIS A 277 7.34 -11.90 22.10
CA HIS A 277 6.12 -12.67 21.83
C HIS A 277 5.08 -12.41 22.94
N ASN A 278 3.86 -12.00 22.55
CA ASN A 278 2.69 -11.88 23.42
C ASN A 278 3.00 -11.20 24.77
N HIS A 279 3.51 -9.96 24.67
CA HIS A 279 3.84 -9.07 25.80
C HIS A 279 5.00 -9.53 26.67
N ARG A 280 5.81 -10.46 26.17
CA ARG A 280 6.93 -11.04 26.89
C ARG A 280 8.19 -10.98 26.04
N VAL A 281 9.30 -10.85 26.74
CA VAL A 281 10.62 -11.06 26.15
C VAL A 281 11.01 -12.51 26.39
N ARG A 282 11.44 -13.20 25.35
CA ARG A 282 11.95 -14.57 25.39
C ARG A 282 13.40 -14.57 24.95
N VAL A 283 14.16 -15.52 25.48
CA VAL A 283 15.59 -15.66 25.19
C VAL A 283 15.83 -17.08 24.70
N SER A 284 16.27 -17.19 23.46
CA SER A 284 16.85 -18.41 22.91
C SER A 284 18.30 -18.54 23.37
N SER A 285 18.75 -19.79 23.53
CA SER A 285 20.17 -20.13 23.70
C SER A 285 20.63 -21.24 22.75
N ASP A 286 19.90 -21.44 21.67
CA ASP A 286 20.13 -22.47 20.63
C ASP A 286 19.98 -21.89 19.21
N GLY A 287 20.34 -20.63 19.03
CA GLY A 287 20.31 -19.94 17.75
C GLY A 287 18.90 -19.61 17.23
N GLY A 288 17.89 -19.59 18.09
CA GLY A 288 16.52 -19.23 17.74
C GLY A 288 15.63 -20.45 17.43
N LEU A 289 16.14 -21.67 17.63
CA LEU A 289 15.34 -22.88 17.47
C LEU A 289 14.27 -23.01 18.54
N THR A 290 14.52 -22.56 19.77
CA THR A 290 13.54 -22.55 20.85
C THR A 290 13.55 -21.25 21.65
N PHE A 291 12.35 -20.81 22.07
CA PHE A 291 12.18 -19.60 22.87
C PHE A 291 11.44 -19.91 24.18
N PRO A 292 12.11 -20.46 25.20
CA PRO A 292 11.51 -20.69 26.50
C PRO A 292 11.05 -19.37 27.14
N ILE A 293 10.06 -19.45 28.04
CA ILE A 293 9.64 -18.31 28.85
C ILE A 293 10.76 -18.02 29.86
N THR A 294 11.34 -16.81 29.81
CA THR A 294 12.25 -16.29 30.85
C THR A 294 11.48 -15.43 31.86
N ASN A 295 12.14 -14.89 32.90
CA ASN A 295 11.44 -14.03 33.87
C ASN A 295 10.94 -12.76 33.17
N ASP A 296 9.61 -12.60 33.13
CA ASP A 296 8.96 -11.51 32.42
C ASP A 296 9.23 -10.13 33.05
N ILE A 297 9.12 -9.10 32.22
CA ILE A 297 8.98 -7.71 32.67
C ILE A 297 7.73 -7.61 33.55
N VAL A 298 7.92 -7.44 34.86
CA VAL A 298 6.81 -7.34 35.82
C VAL A 298 6.29 -5.91 35.85
N MET A 299 5.08 -5.72 35.32
CA MET A 299 4.36 -4.45 35.38
C MET A 299 3.62 -4.32 36.71
N SER A 300 3.56 -3.11 37.27
CA SER A 300 2.80 -2.82 38.50
C SER A 300 1.27 -2.94 38.30
N THR A 301 0.80 -2.86 37.05
CA THR A 301 -0.58 -3.09 36.64
C THR A 301 -0.66 -4.30 35.69
N PRO A 302 -1.56 -5.28 35.95
CA PRO A 302 -1.80 -6.35 34.99
C PRO A 302 -2.49 -5.78 33.75
N THR A 303 -1.73 -5.63 32.67
CA THR A 303 -2.28 -5.29 31.35
C THR A 303 -2.04 -6.44 30.39
N GLN A 304 -2.93 -6.60 29.41
CA GLN A 304 -2.96 -7.76 28.52
C GLN A 304 -2.95 -7.36 27.03
N ASN A 305 -2.54 -6.14 26.68
CA ASN A 305 -2.45 -5.66 25.29
C ASN A 305 -1.22 -4.76 25.13
N LEU A 306 -0.03 -5.34 25.22
CA LEU A 306 1.25 -4.65 25.13
C LEU A 306 1.89 -4.80 23.74
N ARG A 307 2.71 -3.84 23.34
CA ARG A 307 3.78 -4.04 22.35
C ARG A 307 5.11 -3.74 23.04
N ILE A 308 6.14 -4.49 22.67
CA ILE A 308 7.48 -4.33 23.20
C ILE A 308 8.42 -4.26 22.00
N GLU A 309 9.33 -3.30 22.02
CA GLU A 309 10.49 -3.26 21.15
C GLU A 309 11.75 -3.36 22.02
N LEU A 310 12.75 -4.05 21.52
CA LEU A 310 14.04 -4.29 22.14
C LEU A 310 15.11 -3.41 21.50
N ALA A 311 16.21 -3.26 22.23
CA ALA A 311 17.44 -2.75 21.64
C ALA A 311 18.64 -3.31 22.38
N VAL A 312 19.67 -3.68 21.62
CA VAL A 312 20.93 -4.24 22.11
C VAL A 312 22.11 -3.37 21.68
N THR A 313 23.25 -3.47 22.37
CA THR A 313 24.45 -2.70 22.01
C THR A 313 25.75 -3.48 22.21
N PRO A 314 26.71 -3.39 21.27
CA PRO A 314 28.06 -3.90 21.47
C PRO A 314 28.80 -3.24 22.66
N ALA A 315 28.41 -2.04 23.08
CA ALA A 315 29.03 -1.35 24.22
C ALA A 315 28.82 -2.10 25.56
N ASN A 316 27.76 -2.91 25.65
CA ASN A 316 27.53 -3.84 26.74
C ASN A 316 26.64 -5.01 26.24
N PRO A 317 27.24 -6.11 25.73
CA PRO A 317 26.49 -7.21 25.14
C PRO A 317 25.49 -7.92 26.06
N ASN A 318 25.63 -7.77 27.38
CA ASN A 318 24.69 -8.35 28.34
C ASN A 318 23.49 -7.43 28.62
N MET A 319 23.48 -6.21 28.09
CA MET A 319 22.42 -5.24 28.30
C MET A 319 21.38 -5.35 27.19
N VAL A 320 20.10 -5.40 27.60
CA VAL A 320 18.95 -5.34 26.71
C VAL A 320 18.02 -4.25 27.22
N LEU A 321 17.63 -3.33 26.35
CA LEU A 321 16.56 -2.38 26.62
C LEU A 321 15.23 -2.92 26.10
N ALA A 322 14.15 -2.56 26.77
CA ALA A 322 12.81 -2.86 26.29
C ALA A 322 11.89 -1.65 26.55
N VAL A 323 11.26 -1.12 25.51
CA VAL A 323 10.18 -0.14 25.65
C VAL A 323 8.85 -0.88 25.62
N VAL A 324 7.94 -0.54 26.54
CA VAL A 324 6.64 -1.19 26.65
C VAL A 324 5.54 -0.16 26.46
N GLY A 325 4.72 -0.35 25.43
CA GLY A 325 3.51 0.41 25.18
C GLY A 325 2.25 -0.43 25.40
N ASP A 326 1.18 0.16 25.92
CA ASP A 326 -0.14 -0.46 26.04
C ASP A 326 -1.13 0.23 25.10
N ARG A 327 -1.94 -0.58 24.42
CA ARG A 327 -2.91 -0.10 23.43
C ARG A 327 -3.95 0.88 23.99
N ASN A 328 -4.28 0.79 25.28
CA ASN A 328 -5.30 1.63 25.90
C ASN A 328 -4.69 2.72 26.80
N ASN A 329 -3.48 2.51 27.33
CA ASN A 329 -2.88 3.33 28.37
C ASN A 329 -1.59 4.04 27.93
N GLY A 330 -1.07 3.70 26.76
CA GLY A 330 0.13 4.28 26.17
C GLY A 330 1.44 3.85 26.81
N PHE A 331 2.37 4.77 26.97
CA PHE A 331 3.69 4.45 27.53
C PHE A 331 3.55 3.80 28.89
N MET A 332 4.05 2.57 29.02
CA MET A 332 4.02 1.85 30.29
C MET A 332 5.36 1.92 31.01
N GLY A 333 6.46 1.85 30.27
CA GLY A 333 7.80 2.04 30.81
C GLY A 333 8.90 1.69 29.83
N LEU A 334 10.10 2.15 30.18
CA LEU A 334 11.37 1.73 29.61
C LEU A 334 12.05 0.84 30.65
N PHE A 335 12.45 -0.36 30.25
CA PHE A 335 13.05 -1.38 31.11
C PHE A 335 14.45 -1.71 30.63
N ILE A 336 15.28 -2.19 31.56
CA ILE A 336 16.63 -2.62 31.29
C ILE A 336 16.90 -3.95 31.97
N SER A 337 17.46 -4.88 31.20
CA SER A 337 18.17 -6.06 31.69
C SER A 337 19.67 -5.81 31.57
N THR A 338 20.44 -6.26 32.55
CA THR A 338 21.92 -6.25 32.52
C THR A 338 22.52 -7.66 32.52
N ASP A 339 21.67 -8.67 32.37
CA ASP A 339 21.99 -10.10 32.48
C ASP A 339 21.44 -10.90 31.30
N SER A 340 21.41 -10.31 30.10
CA SER A 340 20.94 -10.94 28.85
C SER A 340 19.47 -11.39 28.92
N GLY A 341 18.59 -10.52 29.40
CA GLY A 341 17.13 -10.77 29.42
C GLY A 341 16.65 -11.70 30.53
N GLN A 342 17.50 -12.06 31.51
CA GLN A 342 17.15 -12.97 32.60
C GLN A 342 16.40 -12.28 33.75
N SER A 343 16.67 -10.99 33.98
CA SER A 343 15.92 -10.14 34.90
C SER A 343 15.81 -8.70 34.39
N TRP A 344 14.76 -8.00 34.82
CA TRP A 344 14.41 -6.66 34.34
C TRP A 344 14.23 -5.68 35.49
N SER A 345 14.69 -4.44 35.26
CA SER A 345 14.47 -3.31 36.16
C SER A 345 13.85 -2.13 35.42
N VAL A 346 12.99 -1.37 36.10
CA VAL A 346 12.38 -0.17 35.55
C VAL A 346 13.45 0.91 35.43
N ARG A 347 13.64 1.41 34.21
CA ARG A 347 14.52 2.54 33.92
C ARG A 347 13.74 3.86 33.88
N SER A 348 12.55 3.85 33.29
CA SER A 348 11.57 4.94 33.33
C SER A 348 10.17 4.36 33.37
N SER A 349 9.26 5.00 34.10
CA SER A 349 7.88 4.54 34.28
C SER A 349 6.89 5.50 33.63
N ALA A 350 5.67 5.02 33.33
CA ALA A 350 4.57 5.89 32.89
C ALA A 350 4.37 7.12 33.78
N SER A 351 4.45 6.95 35.10
CA SER A 351 4.27 8.06 36.06
C SER A 351 5.37 9.12 36.01
N SER A 352 6.53 8.77 35.48
CA SER A 352 7.73 9.60 35.49
C SER A 352 8.00 10.25 34.11
N ALA A 353 7.61 9.55 33.03
CA ALA A 353 7.70 10.02 31.65
C ALA A 353 6.48 10.86 31.20
N GLY A 354 5.27 10.49 31.63
CA GLY A 354 4.02 10.99 31.06
C GLY A 354 3.61 10.24 29.77
N ALA A 355 2.83 10.89 28.93
CA ALA A 355 2.20 10.33 27.74
C ALA A 355 3.10 10.39 26.47
N ILE A 356 4.34 9.89 26.53
CA ILE A 356 5.31 10.08 25.41
C ILE A 356 4.99 9.27 24.13
N LEU A 357 4.13 8.26 24.18
CA LEU A 357 3.72 7.48 23.00
C LEU A 357 2.42 7.99 22.36
N GLN A 358 1.99 9.20 22.71
CA GLN A 358 0.75 9.82 22.25
C GLN A 358 1.01 11.02 21.33
N ALA A 359 0.04 11.31 20.47
CA ALA A 359 0.16 12.32 19.42
C ALA A 359 0.32 13.77 19.93
N GLY A 360 -0.49 14.20 20.90
CA GLY A 360 -0.50 15.58 21.41
C GLY A 360 0.45 15.84 22.58
N CYS A 361 1.33 14.90 22.89
CA CYS A 361 2.34 15.08 23.93
C CYS A 361 3.49 15.93 23.39
N THR A 362 3.56 17.20 23.81
CA THR A 362 4.58 18.16 23.34
C THR A 362 5.71 18.39 24.34
N GLN A 363 5.59 17.85 25.55
CA GLN A 363 6.59 17.97 26.60
C GLN A 363 6.51 16.81 27.59
N GLN A 364 7.60 16.60 28.34
CA GLN A 364 7.64 15.61 29.41
C GLN A 364 6.51 15.85 30.43
N GLY A 365 5.89 14.75 30.88
CA GLY A 365 4.82 14.82 31.87
C GLY A 365 3.48 15.33 31.31
N CYS A 366 3.34 15.44 29.99
CA CYS A 366 2.04 15.69 29.39
C CYS A 366 1.05 14.62 29.85
N LEU A 367 -0.14 15.07 30.24
CA LEU A 367 -1.24 14.21 30.65
C LEU A 367 -2.04 13.82 29.41
N MET A 368 -2.61 12.62 29.41
CA MET A 368 -3.49 12.19 28.33
C MET A 368 -4.67 13.16 28.22
N SER A 369 -4.92 13.67 27.01
CA SER A 369 -6.22 14.24 26.70
C SER A 369 -7.24 13.09 26.63
N ALA A 370 -8.51 13.34 26.98
CA ALA A 370 -9.53 12.29 27.03
C ALA A 370 -9.84 11.64 25.66
N ASN A 371 -9.34 12.25 24.58
CA ASN A 371 -9.62 11.86 23.19
C ASN A 371 -8.38 11.35 22.43
N GLU A 372 -7.20 11.34 23.06
CA GLU A 372 -5.97 10.82 22.47
C GLU A 372 -5.62 9.46 23.05
N THR A 373 -5.41 8.49 22.16
CA THR A 373 -4.94 7.16 22.54
C THR A 373 -3.56 6.90 21.95
N CYS A 374 -2.87 5.91 22.49
CA CYS A 374 -1.53 5.55 22.05
C CYS A 374 -1.57 4.65 20.81
N GLN A 375 -0.63 4.85 19.88
CA GLN A 375 -0.51 4.04 18.68
C GLN A 375 0.51 2.90 18.77
N ALA A 376 1.02 2.60 19.97
CA ALA A 376 2.01 1.54 20.19
C ALA A 376 1.61 0.14 19.71
N ASN A 377 0.38 -0.12 19.26
CA ASN A 377 0.04 -1.40 18.62
C ASN A 377 0.33 -1.39 17.10
N TYR A 378 0.39 -0.23 16.47
CA TYR A 378 0.63 -0.01 15.05
C TYR A 378 2.07 0.43 14.79
N ASP A 379 2.56 1.41 15.56
CA ASP A 379 3.90 1.98 15.45
C ASP A 379 4.59 1.96 16.84
N LEU A 380 5.76 1.33 16.93
CA LEU A 380 6.64 1.44 18.09
C LEU A 380 8.05 1.12 17.60
N ALA A 381 9.01 1.95 17.99
CA ALA A 381 10.41 1.76 17.65
C ALA A 381 11.32 2.10 18.81
N LEU A 382 12.45 1.41 18.93
CA LEU A 382 13.47 1.65 19.93
C LEU A 382 14.86 1.50 19.30
N ALA A 383 15.70 2.52 19.48
CA ALA A 383 17.11 2.45 19.12
C ALA A 383 17.97 2.82 20.31
N ILE A 384 19.09 2.11 20.52
CA ILE A 384 20.11 2.50 21.49
C ILE A 384 21.33 3.07 20.77
N ARG A 385 21.90 4.14 21.31
CA ARG A 385 23.11 4.73 20.72
C ARG A 385 24.26 3.71 20.74
N PRO A 386 24.97 3.46 19.63
CA PRO A 386 25.92 2.37 19.49
C PRO A 386 27.01 2.32 20.57
N ASN A 387 27.45 3.48 21.04
CA ASN A 387 28.53 3.62 22.04
C ASN A 387 28.01 4.01 23.44
N SER A 388 26.73 3.75 23.73
CA SER A 388 26.09 4.16 24.98
C SER A 388 25.45 3.00 25.72
N THR A 389 25.54 3.05 27.04
CA THR A 389 24.69 2.25 27.95
C THR A 389 23.56 3.08 28.57
N SER A 390 23.57 4.40 28.31
CA SER A 390 22.75 5.39 29.02
C SER A 390 21.71 6.10 28.15
N ARG A 391 21.83 6.05 26.81
CA ARG A 391 21.04 6.87 25.89
C ARG A 391 20.37 6.05 24.80
N CYS A 392 19.08 6.29 24.62
CA CYS A 392 18.26 5.64 23.60
C CYS A 392 17.20 6.61 23.07
N GLU A 393 16.58 6.19 21.98
CA GLU A 393 15.60 6.91 21.20
C GLU A 393 14.37 6.01 21.07
N VAL A 394 13.18 6.57 21.31
CA VAL A 394 11.89 5.87 21.22
C VAL A 394 11.01 6.58 20.22
N GLY A 395 10.47 5.82 19.28
CA GLY A 395 9.51 6.25 18.27
C GLY A 395 8.14 5.62 18.50
N ALA A 396 7.10 6.40 18.26
CA ALA A 396 5.73 5.95 18.01
C ALA A 396 5.12 7.00 17.08
N VAL A 397 4.16 7.81 17.53
CA VAL A 397 3.71 8.99 16.76
C VAL A 397 4.82 10.06 16.66
N ASN A 398 5.64 10.19 17.70
CA ASN A 398 6.70 11.19 17.83
C ASN A 398 8.02 10.50 18.20
N ILE A 399 9.14 11.19 18.02
CA ILE A 399 10.47 10.69 18.41
C ILE A 399 10.95 11.38 19.68
N TRP A 400 11.35 10.59 20.67
CA TRP A 400 11.83 11.04 21.97
C TRP A 400 13.17 10.44 22.32
N ASN A 401 14.03 11.24 22.95
CA ASN A 401 15.28 10.77 23.49
C ASN A 401 15.17 10.58 25.00
N HIS A 402 15.81 9.52 25.49
CA HIS A 402 15.99 9.27 26.90
C HIS A 402 17.47 9.31 27.29
N ASP A 403 17.86 10.18 28.23
CA ASP A 403 19.24 10.29 28.74
C ASP A 403 19.36 9.92 30.23
N ASN A 404 19.73 8.67 30.51
CA ASN A 404 19.87 8.18 31.88
C ASN A 404 21.23 8.50 32.55
N THR A 405 21.99 9.49 32.08
CA THR A 405 23.32 9.82 32.66
C THR A 405 23.29 10.25 34.13
N GLN A 406 22.11 10.50 34.72
CA GLN A 406 21.95 10.90 36.12
C GLN A 406 21.07 9.96 36.97
N ASN A 407 20.79 8.72 36.53
CA ASN A 407 19.82 7.81 37.19
C ASN A 407 18.42 8.45 37.37
N ALA A 408 18.08 9.45 36.56
CA ALA A 408 16.80 10.12 36.63
C ALA A 408 15.81 9.37 35.75
N GLN A 409 14.76 8.80 36.34
CA GLN A 409 13.64 8.19 35.60
C GLN A 409 12.83 9.20 34.74
N ASN A 410 13.28 10.47 34.70
CA ASN A 410 12.61 11.68 34.21
C ASN A 410 13.42 12.39 33.10
N SER A 411 14.14 11.68 32.25
CA SER A 411 15.07 12.29 31.29
C SER A 411 14.59 12.20 29.84
N TRP A 412 13.35 12.63 29.56
CA TRP A 412 12.77 12.58 28.21
C TRP A 412 12.85 13.94 27.52
N THR A 413 13.26 13.94 26.25
CA THR A 413 13.29 15.15 25.41
C THR A 413 12.69 14.80 24.05
N ILE A 414 11.65 15.54 23.66
CA ILE A 414 11.08 15.40 22.32
C ILE A 414 12.08 15.90 21.29
N ARG A 415 12.22 15.15 20.19
CA ARG A 415 13.19 15.39 19.12
C ARG A 415 12.55 15.53 17.77
N ALA A 416 11.43 14.87 17.55
CA ALA A 416 10.62 15.12 16.39
C ALA A 416 9.14 15.14 16.73
N TYR A 417 8.40 15.99 16.02
CA TYR A 417 6.96 16.15 16.18
C TYR A 417 6.25 16.16 14.82
N TRP A 418 5.15 15.41 14.76
CA TRP A 418 4.43 15.15 13.51
C TRP A 418 3.64 16.33 12.96
N ASP A 419 3.29 17.32 13.79
CA ASP A 419 2.56 18.50 13.33
C ASP A 419 3.52 19.69 13.14
N PRO A 420 3.80 20.08 11.89
CA PRO A 420 4.74 21.18 11.60
C PRO A 420 4.19 22.56 11.97
N THR A 421 2.89 22.68 12.27
CA THR A 421 2.24 23.94 12.64
C THR A 421 2.36 24.24 14.14
N GLU A 422 2.64 23.23 14.96
CA GLU A 422 2.75 23.33 16.42
C GLU A 422 4.07 22.73 16.96
N LEU A 423 5.17 22.88 16.22
CA LEU A 423 6.47 22.30 16.59
C LEU A 423 6.94 22.74 18.00
N PRO A 424 7.17 21.78 18.93
CA PRO A 424 7.77 22.05 20.22
C PRO A 424 9.18 22.62 20.09
N VAL A 425 9.60 23.43 21.07
CA VAL A 425 10.95 24.00 21.08
C VAL A 425 12.00 22.90 21.11
N GLY A 426 12.86 22.86 20.10
CA GLY A 426 13.98 21.90 20.00
C GLY A 426 13.62 20.55 19.37
N ALA A 427 12.45 20.45 18.73
CA ALA A 427 12.07 19.35 17.86
C ALA A 427 11.93 19.83 16.40
N ASP A 428 12.30 18.97 15.46
CA ASP A 428 12.04 19.16 14.03
C ASP A 428 10.79 18.39 13.60
N PHE A 429 10.34 18.67 12.38
CA PHE A 429 9.30 17.86 11.76
C PHE A 429 9.86 16.51 11.31
N VAL A 430 9.23 15.43 11.78
CA VAL A 430 9.27 14.09 11.20
C VAL A 430 7.82 13.62 11.18
N HIS A 431 7.39 13.01 10.07
CA HIS A 431 6.03 12.52 9.96
C HIS A 431 5.67 11.52 11.07
N ALA A 432 4.39 11.45 11.40
CA ALA A 432 3.86 10.51 12.38
C ALA A 432 4.16 9.04 12.00
N ASP A 433 3.92 8.17 12.98
CA ASP A 433 3.89 6.71 12.84
C ASP A 433 5.27 6.16 12.46
N ILE A 434 6.15 6.07 13.46
CA ILE A 434 7.53 5.61 13.34
C ILE A 434 7.59 4.09 13.48
N HIS A 435 7.89 3.40 12.38
CA HIS A 435 7.97 1.95 12.28
C HIS A 435 9.36 1.41 12.65
N GLU A 436 10.42 2.18 12.38
CA GLU A 436 11.78 1.78 12.71
C GLU A 436 12.61 2.99 13.15
N LEU A 437 13.46 2.76 14.15
CA LEU A 437 14.57 3.62 14.50
C LEU A 437 15.83 2.77 14.47
N ILE A 438 16.83 3.19 13.69
CA ILE A 438 18.07 2.41 13.56
C ILE A 438 19.28 3.33 13.55
N TYR A 439 20.34 2.88 14.23
CA TYR A 439 21.65 3.50 14.13
C TYR A 439 22.52 2.75 13.11
N ILE A 440 22.97 3.48 12.09
CA ILE A 440 23.97 2.99 11.13
C ILE A 440 25.23 3.83 11.32
N GLY A 441 26.27 3.21 11.87
CA GLY A 441 27.39 3.96 12.46
C GLY A 441 26.90 4.84 13.60
N ASN A 442 27.14 6.16 13.54
CA ASN A 442 26.62 7.13 14.53
C ASN A 442 25.43 7.95 14.00
N VAL A 443 24.88 7.59 12.84
CA VAL A 443 23.75 8.30 12.22
C VAL A 443 22.47 7.58 12.59
N LEU A 444 21.47 8.33 13.05
CA LEU A 444 20.14 7.83 13.36
C LEU A 444 19.25 7.97 12.14
N TYR A 445 18.50 6.93 11.83
CA TYR A 445 17.46 6.92 10.81
C TYR A 445 16.12 6.62 11.45
N ALA A 446 15.07 7.20 10.89
CA ALA A 446 13.69 6.93 11.24
C ALA A 446 12.90 6.59 9.97
N CYS A 447 12.23 5.45 9.98
CA CYS A 447 11.30 5.03 8.93
C CYS A 447 9.88 5.31 9.42
N SER A 448 9.08 6.03 8.61
CA SER A 448 7.71 6.41 8.96
C SER A 448 6.73 6.17 7.81
N ASP A 449 5.45 6.46 8.06
CA ASP A 449 4.38 6.45 7.05
C ASP A 449 4.60 7.40 5.84
N SER A 450 5.65 8.25 5.87
CA SER A 450 5.95 9.20 4.80
C SER A 450 7.36 9.08 4.20
N GLY A 451 8.19 8.17 4.69
CA GLY A 451 9.53 7.93 4.16
C GLY A 451 10.60 7.78 5.22
N ILE A 452 11.84 8.12 4.84
CA ILE A 452 13.04 8.02 5.65
C ILE A 452 13.46 9.41 6.09
N PHE A 453 13.75 9.55 7.38
CA PHE A 453 14.36 10.73 7.97
C PHE A 453 15.70 10.36 8.59
N LYS A 454 16.67 11.27 8.50
CA LYS A 454 18.05 11.08 8.96
C LYS A 454 18.46 12.16 9.93
N SER A 455 19.24 11.78 10.94
CA SER A 455 19.84 12.69 11.89
C SER A 455 21.28 12.31 12.21
N THR A 456 22.20 13.27 12.06
CA THR A 456 23.62 13.10 12.36
C THR A 456 24.02 13.56 13.76
N ASP A 457 23.06 14.05 14.55
CA ASP A 457 23.28 14.64 15.87
C ASP A 457 22.33 14.08 16.95
N TYR A 458 21.92 12.83 16.75
CA TYR A 458 21.08 12.06 17.68
C TYR A 458 19.67 12.66 17.84
N GLY A 459 19.06 13.04 16.72
CA GLY A 459 17.69 13.51 16.61
C GLY A 459 17.49 14.98 16.93
N VAL A 460 18.55 15.79 17.02
CA VAL A 460 18.39 17.24 17.26
C VAL A 460 17.94 17.94 15.97
N ASN A 461 18.53 17.58 14.84
CA ASN A 461 18.10 18.03 13.52
C ASN A 461 17.80 16.82 12.62
N TRP A 462 16.80 16.96 11.74
CA TRP A 462 16.35 15.91 10.81
C TRP A 462 16.33 16.37 9.35
N THR A 463 16.73 15.47 8.44
CA THR A 463 16.63 15.64 6.98
C THR A 463 15.78 14.53 6.38
N TYR A 464 15.03 14.84 5.33
CA TYR A 464 14.21 13.86 4.58
C TYR A 464 15.07 13.22 3.47
N GLU A 465 15.03 11.89 3.34
CA GLU A 465 15.96 11.13 2.48
C GLU A 465 15.24 10.18 1.50
N SER A 466 13.92 10.33 1.33
CA SER A 466 13.13 9.50 0.42
C SER A 466 12.90 10.11 -0.95
N GLU A 467 13.49 11.28 -1.25
CA GLU A 467 13.43 11.88 -2.59
C GLU A 467 13.87 10.86 -3.67
N GLY A 468 13.02 10.65 -4.67
CA GLY A 468 13.14 9.66 -5.74
C GLY A 468 12.41 8.33 -5.45
N MET A 469 11.97 8.08 -4.22
CA MET A 469 11.19 6.88 -3.88
C MET A 469 9.71 7.09 -4.26
N ARG A 470 9.30 6.51 -5.38
CA ARG A 470 7.91 6.52 -5.85
C ARG A 470 7.09 5.46 -5.11
N ILE A 471 6.77 5.70 -3.84
CA ILE A 471 6.17 4.69 -2.94
C ILE A 471 4.74 5.01 -2.48
N THR A 472 4.08 5.97 -3.13
CA THR A 472 2.77 6.47 -2.68
C THR A 472 1.66 5.45 -2.96
N GLN A 473 0.80 5.26 -1.96
CA GLN A 473 -0.33 4.34 -1.98
C GLN A 473 -1.62 5.11 -2.28
N PHE A 474 -1.93 5.34 -3.56
CA PHE A 474 -3.14 6.06 -3.97
C PHE A 474 -4.37 5.16 -3.89
N TYR A 475 -5.46 5.68 -3.31
CA TYR A 475 -6.79 5.06 -3.36
C TYR A 475 -7.57 5.45 -4.60
N ASP A 476 -7.32 6.64 -5.15
CA ASP A 476 -8.12 7.29 -6.18
C ASP A 476 -7.30 8.30 -6.98
N LEU A 477 -7.73 8.57 -8.22
CA LEU A 477 -7.15 9.54 -9.14
C LEU A 477 -8.27 10.37 -9.76
N ASP A 478 -8.00 11.64 -10.02
CA ASP A 478 -8.76 12.37 -11.04
C ASP A 478 -7.81 13.21 -11.91
N THR A 479 -7.98 13.07 -13.21
CA THR A 479 -7.29 13.81 -14.27
C THR A 479 -8.35 14.40 -15.21
N PRO A 480 -8.41 15.73 -15.36
CA PRO A 480 -9.36 16.35 -16.27
C PRO A 480 -9.27 15.77 -17.69
N PHE A 481 -10.42 15.40 -18.25
CA PHE A 481 -10.50 14.74 -19.57
C PHE A 481 -9.84 15.54 -20.71
N ASN A 482 -9.65 16.84 -20.57
CA ASN A 482 -9.06 17.73 -21.56
C ASN A 482 -7.63 18.21 -21.23
N ASP A 483 -7.03 17.74 -20.12
CA ASP A 483 -5.70 18.18 -19.69
C ASP A 483 -4.91 17.06 -18.99
N ALA A 484 -4.05 16.38 -19.74
CA ALA A 484 -3.18 15.32 -19.21
C ALA A 484 -2.02 15.84 -18.33
N SER A 485 -1.81 17.17 -18.26
CA SER A 485 -0.67 17.76 -17.57
C SER A 485 -0.89 17.91 -16.06
N VAL A 486 -2.13 17.75 -15.58
CA VAL A 486 -2.49 17.83 -14.17
C VAL A 486 -3.14 16.53 -13.70
N SER A 487 -2.90 16.16 -12.45
CA SER A 487 -3.57 15.02 -11.81
C SER A 487 -3.69 15.28 -10.31
N LEU A 488 -4.80 14.85 -9.72
CA LEU A 488 -5.07 14.91 -8.29
C LEU A 488 -5.22 13.49 -7.77
N GLY A 489 -4.59 13.18 -6.65
CA GLY A 489 -4.69 11.85 -6.05
C GLY A 489 -4.94 11.90 -4.55
N GLY A 490 -5.77 10.99 -4.07
CA GLY A 490 -5.96 10.69 -2.65
C GLY A 490 -5.13 9.49 -2.23
N ALA A 491 -4.29 9.64 -1.20
CA ALA A 491 -3.35 8.63 -0.77
C ALA A 491 -3.51 8.22 0.71
N GLN A 492 -3.18 6.95 0.98
CA GLN A 492 -3.04 6.41 2.33
C GLN A 492 -1.95 7.16 3.11
N ASP A 493 -2.30 7.64 4.31
CA ASP A 493 -1.47 8.38 5.29
C ASP A 493 -0.89 9.73 4.81
N ASN A 494 -0.74 9.90 3.50
CA ASN A 494 -0.08 11.02 2.83
C ASN A 494 -1.07 11.95 2.13
N GLY A 495 -2.35 11.84 2.47
CA GLY A 495 -3.37 12.84 2.19
C GLY A 495 -3.64 13.05 0.71
N PHE A 496 -3.72 14.31 0.29
CA PHE A 496 -4.05 14.68 -1.09
C PHE A 496 -2.86 15.35 -1.78
N ASN A 497 -2.59 14.96 -3.01
CA ASN A 497 -1.43 15.41 -3.78
C ASN A 497 -1.85 15.81 -5.19
N ILE A 498 -1.35 16.94 -5.67
CA ILE A 498 -1.51 17.40 -7.06
C ILE A 498 -0.18 17.29 -7.80
N ILE A 499 -0.23 16.81 -9.04
CA ILE A 499 0.77 17.06 -10.07
C ILE A 499 0.27 18.25 -10.89
N ASP A 500 1.11 19.28 -11.07
CA ASP A 500 0.82 20.39 -11.98
C ASP A 500 1.74 20.36 -13.22
N SER A 501 1.39 21.18 -14.21
CA SER A 501 2.12 21.28 -15.47
C SER A 501 3.54 21.86 -15.33
N ASP A 502 3.80 22.62 -14.26
CA ASP A 502 5.03 23.37 -14.07
C ASP A 502 6.14 22.48 -13.46
N ASN A 503 5.77 21.54 -12.59
CA ASN A 503 6.66 20.56 -11.98
C ASN A 503 6.06 19.14 -11.99
N PRO A 504 6.05 18.46 -13.15
CA PRO A 504 5.41 17.16 -13.30
C PRO A 504 6.12 16.01 -12.54
N SER A 505 7.27 16.26 -11.90
CA SER A 505 7.99 15.30 -11.04
C SER A 505 7.72 15.50 -9.55
N VAL A 506 6.97 16.53 -9.16
CA VAL A 506 6.74 16.92 -7.76
C VAL A 506 5.28 16.71 -7.40
N PHE A 507 5.03 16.11 -6.23
CA PHE A 507 3.73 16.16 -5.59
C PHE A 507 3.58 17.43 -4.76
N ASN A 508 2.65 18.28 -5.16
CA ASN A 508 2.17 19.39 -4.34
C ASN A 508 1.17 18.85 -3.32
N HIS A 509 1.64 18.62 -2.11
CA HIS A 509 0.82 18.15 -1.00
C HIS A 509 -0.16 19.23 -0.54
N LEU A 510 -1.44 18.88 -0.48
CA LEU A 510 -2.52 19.82 -0.19
C LEU A 510 -3.04 19.74 1.24
N TYR A 511 -3.20 18.53 1.77
CA TYR A 511 -3.80 18.30 3.10
C TYR A 511 -3.54 16.88 3.57
N GLY A 512 -3.20 16.70 4.86
CA GLY A 512 -2.81 15.40 5.41
C GLY A 512 -3.95 14.49 5.89
N GLY A 513 -3.60 13.25 6.28
CA GLY A 513 -4.52 12.17 6.66
C GLY A 513 -4.66 11.12 5.55
N ASP A 514 -5.81 10.44 5.48
CA ASP A 514 -6.05 9.50 4.38
C ASP A 514 -6.88 10.22 3.32
N GLY A 515 -6.28 10.50 2.17
CA GLY A 515 -7.02 11.00 1.02
C GLY A 515 -7.71 9.82 0.34
N MET A 516 -9.05 9.85 0.26
CA MET A 516 -9.84 8.83 -0.41
C MET A 516 -10.21 9.37 -1.80
N LYS A 517 -11.50 9.57 -2.08
CA LYS A 517 -12.01 10.11 -3.33
C LYS A 517 -11.54 11.55 -3.60
N VAL A 518 -11.23 11.85 -4.86
CA VAL A 518 -10.84 13.18 -5.33
C VAL A 518 -11.58 13.53 -6.61
N HIS A 519 -11.88 14.80 -6.81
CA HIS A 519 -12.52 15.28 -8.04
C HIS A 519 -12.08 16.72 -8.38
N TYR A 520 -11.82 16.97 -9.66
CA TYR A 520 -11.72 18.28 -10.28
C TYR A 520 -13.09 18.76 -10.73
N ASN A 521 -13.33 20.05 -10.61
CA ASN A 521 -14.41 20.67 -11.38
C ASN A 521 -13.91 20.94 -12.80
N THR A 522 -14.53 20.29 -13.78
CA THR A 522 -14.13 20.33 -15.19
C THR A 522 -14.38 21.69 -15.89
N ASP A 523 -15.33 22.52 -15.43
CA ASP A 523 -15.49 23.89 -15.97
C ASP A 523 -14.58 24.91 -15.28
N VAL A 524 -14.28 24.67 -14.01
CA VAL A 524 -13.47 25.55 -13.18
C VAL A 524 -12.40 24.72 -12.48
N PRO A 525 -11.31 24.31 -13.18
CA PRO A 525 -10.29 23.41 -12.64
C PRO A 525 -9.55 23.94 -11.40
N SER A 526 -9.71 25.22 -11.06
CA SER A 526 -9.26 25.75 -9.77
C SER A 526 -10.09 25.25 -8.58
N ILE A 527 -11.24 24.62 -8.82
CA ILE A 527 -12.04 23.98 -7.78
C ILE A 527 -11.72 22.49 -7.75
N VAL A 528 -11.24 22.03 -6.59
CA VAL A 528 -11.02 20.61 -6.33
C VAL A 528 -11.74 20.17 -5.06
N MET A 529 -12.28 18.95 -5.10
CA MET A 529 -12.98 18.30 -3.99
C MET A 529 -12.12 17.16 -3.45
N LEU A 530 -11.95 17.13 -2.13
CA LEU A 530 -11.03 16.24 -1.43
C LEU A 530 -11.81 15.46 -0.36
N CYS A 531 -12.19 14.22 -0.67
CA CYS A 531 -12.88 13.34 0.28
C CYS A 531 -11.87 12.60 1.14
N LYS A 532 -11.89 12.88 2.43
CA LYS A 532 -11.04 12.28 3.46
C LYS A 532 -11.77 11.09 4.10
N GLN A 533 -11.04 10.22 4.82
CA GLN A 533 -11.65 9.07 5.51
C GLN A 533 -12.92 9.44 6.30
N ASN A 534 -13.86 8.50 6.36
CA ASN A 534 -15.20 8.68 6.95
C ASN A 534 -16.06 9.73 6.21
N GLY A 535 -15.87 9.89 4.90
CA GLY A 535 -16.72 10.70 4.02
C GLY A 535 -16.68 12.21 4.32
N ARG A 536 -15.52 12.73 4.73
CA ARG A 536 -15.35 14.16 5.01
C ARG A 536 -14.81 14.88 3.78
N VAL A 537 -15.65 15.64 3.12
CA VAL A 537 -15.31 16.38 1.89
C VAL A 537 -14.82 17.78 2.23
N TYR A 538 -13.63 18.12 1.76
CA TYR A 538 -13.06 19.47 1.78
C TYR A 538 -13.04 20.04 0.36
N LEU A 539 -13.03 21.37 0.26
CA LEU A 539 -12.96 22.07 -1.02
C LEU A 539 -11.74 22.98 -1.05
N SER A 540 -11.17 23.14 -2.23
CA SER A 540 -10.30 24.26 -2.58
C SER A 540 -10.91 25.00 -3.76
N TYR A 541 -10.72 26.32 -3.83
CA TYR A 541 -11.23 27.17 -4.91
C TYR A 541 -10.10 27.81 -5.74
N ASP A 542 -8.84 27.51 -5.40
CA ASP A 542 -7.63 28.12 -5.95
C ASP A 542 -6.59 27.07 -6.40
N GLY A 543 -7.06 25.91 -6.87
CA GLY A 543 -6.23 24.85 -7.43
C GLY A 543 -5.43 24.07 -6.37
N GLY A 544 -5.92 24.04 -5.13
CA GLY A 544 -5.26 23.38 -4.01
C GLY A 544 -4.30 24.28 -3.22
N ALA A 545 -4.12 25.55 -3.62
CA ALA A 545 -3.21 26.46 -2.90
C ALA A 545 -3.67 26.72 -1.46
N THR A 546 -4.99 26.79 -1.24
CA THR A 546 -5.60 26.81 0.10
C THR A 546 -6.80 25.85 0.18
N ILE A 547 -6.97 25.23 1.34
CA ILE A 547 -8.10 24.35 1.64
C ILE A 547 -9.09 25.10 2.52
N ALA A 548 -10.37 25.06 2.15
CA ALA A 548 -11.44 25.65 2.93
C ALA A 548 -11.51 25.01 4.33
N SER A 549 -11.70 25.82 5.37
CA SER A 549 -11.79 25.34 6.75
C SER A 549 -13.08 24.55 7.05
N THR A 550 -14.08 24.62 6.18
CA THR A 550 -15.35 23.91 6.31
C THR A 550 -15.28 22.56 5.59
N SER A 551 -15.67 21.49 6.27
CA SER A 551 -15.83 20.16 5.69
C SER A 551 -17.30 19.73 5.67
N TYR A 552 -17.69 18.92 4.68
CA TYR A 552 -19.04 18.36 4.54
C TYR A 552 -19.00 16.85 4.83
N GLN A 553 -20.01 16.34 5.53
CA GLN A 553 -20.17 14.91 5.83
C GLN A 553 -21.68 14.59 5.91
N PRO A 554 -22.14 13.39 5.49
CA PRO A 554 -23.54 13.00 5.59
C PRO A 554 -24.03 13.04 7.05
N PRO A 555 -25.26 13.53 7.31
CA PRO A 555 -25.78 13.70 8.66
C PRO A 555 -25.78 12.44 9.54
N ASN A 556 -25.96 11.26 8.97
CA ASN A 556 -26.04 9.99 9.71
C ASN A 556 -24.73 9.18 9.71
N GLY A 557 -23.64 9.74 9.17
CA GLY A 557 -22.33 9.09 9.07
C GLY A 557 -22.06 8.50 7.69
N ALA A 558 -20.80 8.17 7.44
CA ALA A 558 -20.34 7.68 6.14
C ALA A 558 -19.41 6.47 6.31
N LEU A 559 -19.14 5.79 5.21
CA LEU A 559 -18.19 4.69 5.17
C LEU A 559 -16.76 5.19 5.36
N PHE A 560 -15.87 4.31 5.82
CA PHE A 560 -14.44 4.65 5.97
C PHE A 560 -13.86 5.18 4.66
N HIS A 561 -14.09 4.43 3.58
CA HIS A 561 -13.92 4.87 2.20
C HIS A 561 -15.34 5.10 1.65
N SER A 562 -15.75 6.36 1.49
CA SER A 562 -17.05 6.71 0.93
C SER A 562 -16.88 7.11 -0.53
N GLU A 563 -17.66 6.48 -1.39
CA GLU A 563 -17.71 6.84 -2.81
C GLU A 563 -18.46 8.15 -3.02
N MET A 564 -17.96 8.96 -3.94
CA MET A 564 -18.44 10.30 -4.23
C MET A 564 -18.38 10.56 -5.73
N GLU A 565 -19.49 11.02 -6.30
CA GLU A 565 -19.60 11.35 -7.73
C GLU A 565 -20.11 12.78 -7.90
N VAL A 566 -19.33 13.63 -8.55
CA VAL A 566 -19.69 15.02 -8.80
C VAL A 566 -20.72 15.09 -9.93
N VAL A 567 -21.79 15.87 -9.71
CA VAL A 567 -22.82 16.06 -10.74
C VAL A 567 -22.40 17.16 -11.67
N MET A 568 -21.94 16.78 -12.86
CA MET A 568 -21.49 17.70 -13.91
C MET A 568 -20.43 18.67 -13.35
N ASN A 569 -20.26 19.82 -13.99
CA ASN A 569 -19.29 20.83 -13.57
C ASN A 569 -19.79 21.70 -12.38
N SER A 570 -20.63 21.14 -11.50
CA SER A 570 -21.26 21.87 -10.39
C SER A 570 -20.48 21.72 -9.08
N MET A 571 -21.00 22.33 -8.00
CA MET A 571 -20.53 22.09 -6.63
C MET A 571 -21.31 20.96 -5.93
N SER A 572 -22.25 20.34 -6.66
CA SER A 572 -23.14 19.34 -6.14
C SER A 572 -22.62 17.94 -6.44
N PHE A 573 -22.83 17.02 -5.51
CA PHE A 573 -22.30 15.67 -5.64
C PHE A 573 -23.16 14.67 -4.87
N TRP A 574 -23.11 13.43 -5.34
CA TRP A 574 -23.68 12.29 -4.64
C TRP A 574 -22.62 11.65 -3.75
N MET A 575 -23.02 11.15 -2.59
CA MET A 575 -22.15 10.37 -1.72
C MET A 575 -22.88 9.17 -1.14
N GLY A 576 -22.19 8.03 -1.14
CA GLY A 576 -22.61 6.81 -0.48
C GLY A 576 -22.38 6.89 1.03
N ALA A 577 -23.35 6.45 1.81
CA ALA A 577 -23.30 6.46 3.26
C ALA A 577 -23.67 5.09 3.85
N ILE A 578 -23.57 4.99 5.18
CA ILE A 578 -23.86 3.76 5.93
C ILE A 578 -25.35 3.41 6.01
N ASP A 579 -26.22 4.36 5.69
CA ASP A 579 -27.69 4.26 5.79
C ASP A 579 -28.42 4.66 4.49
N GLY A 580 -27.67 4.91 3.41
CA GLY A 580 -28.23 5.11 2.08
C GLY A 580 -27.42 6.09 1.23
N LEU A 581 -28.14 6.79 0.36
CA LEU A 581 -27.56 7.69 -0.63
C LEU A 581 -27.89 9.15 -0.27
N TYR A 582 -26.90 10.03 -0.39
CA TYR A 582 -27.04 11.44 -0.11
C TYR A 582 -26.66 12.29 -1.31
N PHE A 583 -27.37 13.40 -1.50
CA PHE A 583 -27.02 14.47 -2.42
C PHE A 583 -26.62 15.71 -1.62
N HIS A 584 -25.46 16.28 -1.93
CA HIS A 584 -25.07 17.59 -1.42
C HIS A 584 -25.26 18.61 -2.54
N ASN A 585 -26.03 19.68 -2.28
CA ASN A 585 -26.30 20.72 -3.29
C ASN A 585 -25.29 21.89 -3.27
N GLY A 586 -24.13 21.69 -2.65
CA GLY A 586 -23.14 22.72 -2.36
C GLY A 586 -23.38 23.50 -1.06
N SER A 587 -24.45 23.20 -0.31
CA SER A 587 -24.71 23.83 1.00
C SER A 587 -25.39 22.90 2.01
N THR A 588 -26.37 22.11 1.57
CA THR A 588 -27.16 21.21 2.42
C THR A 588 -27.18 19.79 1.87
N TRP A 589 -27.56 18.85 2.74
CA TRP A 589 -27.68 17.43 2.43
C TRP A 589 -29.14 17.03 2.29
N ASP A 590 -29.46 16.36 1.19
CA ASP A 590 -30.72 15.68 0.96
C ASP A 590 -30.51 14.17 1.00
N PHE A 591 -31.33 13.48 1.81
CA PHE A 591 -31.29 12.03 1.95
C PHE A 591 -32.23 11.35 0.97
N PHE A 592 -31.73 10.35 0.27
CA PHE A 592 -32.49 9.53 -0.66
C PHE A 592 -32.58 8.10 -0.13
N SER A 593 -33.80 7.68 0.20
CA SER A 593 -34.06 6.28 0.54
C SER A 593 -33.79 5.41 -0.69
N SER A 594 -32.72 4.64 -0.63
CA SER A 594 -32.21 3.79 -1.72
C SER A 594 -32.74 2.36 -1.65
N ALA A 595 -33.44 1.97 -0.58
CA ALA A 595 -33.77 0.58 -0.24
C ALA A 595 -32.55 -0.37 -0.19
N ILE A 596 -31.35 0.23 -0.16
CA ILE A 596 -30.06 -0.38 0.15
C ILE A 596 -29.54 0.40 1.36
N ASP A 597 -29.20 -0.29 2.44
CA ASP A 597 -28.81 0.38 3.68
C ASP A 597 -27.39 0.94 3.57
N SER A 598 -26.41 0.27 2.95
CA SER A 598 -25.05 0.80 2.79
C SER A 598 -24.67 0.93 1.32
N ILE A 599 -24.23 2.12 0.88
CA ILE A 599 -23.83 2.35 -0.51
C ILE A 599 -22.31 2.31 -0.62
N SER A 600 -21.77 1.25 -1.21
CA SER A 600 -20.33 1.05 -1.39
C SER A 600 -19.80 1.74 -2.64
N HIS A 601 -20.54 1.74 -3.77
CA HIS A 601 -20.15 2.41 -5.01
C HIS A 601 -21.30 3.11 -5.71
N ILE A 602 -20.95 4.17 -6.44
CA ILE A 602 -21.84 5.04 -7.22
C ILE A 602 -21.19 5.23 -8.60
N ALA A 603 -22.01 5.39 -9.64
CA ALA A 603 -21.54 5.89 -10.92
C ALA A 603 -22.60 6.78 -11.57
N ILE A 604 -22.13 7.82 -12.27
CA ILE A 604 -22.94 8.75 -13.05
C ILE A 604 -22.26 8.93 -14.39
N THR A 605 -23.04 9.03 -15.46
CA THR A 605 -22.47 9.25 -16.78
C THR A 605 -22.40 10.74 -17.12
N PRO A 606 -21.21 11.31 -17.43
CA PRO A 606 -21.07 12.70 -17.87
C PRO A 606 -21.97 13.13 -19.02
N SER A 607 -22.18 12.29 -20.04
CA SER A 607 -23.09 12.60 -21.16
C SER A 607 -24.59 12.57 -20.80
N ASP A 608 -24.96 11.98 -19.66
CA ASP A 608 -26.35 11.89 -19.19
C ASP A 608 -26.41 11.72 -17.66
N ALA A 609 -26.29 12.84 -16.93
CA ALA A 609 -26.37 12.82 -15.47
C ALA A 609 -27.77 12.47 -14.93
N SER A 610 -28.80 12.35 -15.78
CA SER A 610 -30.18 12.03 -15.36
C SER A 610 -30.36 10.58 -14.90
N VAL A 611 -29.31 9.77 -14.97
CA VAL A 611 -29.28 8.39 -14.47
C VAL A 611 -28.15 8.24 -13.48
N ILE A 612 -28.45 7.68 -12.31
CA ILE A 612 -27.47 7.31 -11.30
C ILE A 612 -27.54 5.81 -11.03
N TYR A 613 -26.36 5.21 -10.91
CA TYR A 613 -26.17 3.81 -10.53
C TYR A 613 -25.51 3.74 -9.16
N PHE A 614 -25.92 2.77 -8.35
CA PHE A 614 -25.30 2.56 -7.04
C PHE A 614 -25.49 1.12 -6.55
N THR A 615 -24.63 0.70 -5.63
CA THR A 615 -24.60 -0.68 -5.11
C THR A 615 -24.15 -0.74 -3.65
N ASP A 616 -24.50 -1.83 -2.96
CA ASP A 616 -23.95 -2.26 -1.67
C ASP A 616 -22.74 -3.19 -1.79
N GLY A 617 -22.31 -3.51 -3.02
CA GLY A 617 -21.30 -4.52 -3.29
C GLY A 617 -21.87 -5.86 -3.74
N GLN A 618 -23.19 -6.07 -3.64
CA GLN A 618 -23.88 -7.29 -4.09
C GLN A 618 -24.85 -7.00 -5.23
N THR A 619 -25.63 -5.94 -5.10
CA THR A 619 -26.75 -5.65 -6.00
C THR A 619 -26.67 -4.23 -6.55
N VAL A 620 -26.98 -4.08 -7.83
CA VAL A 620 -26.95 -2.79 -8.54
C VAL A 620 -28.37 -2.24 -8.66
N ARG A 621 -28.49 -0.94 -8.40
CA ARG A 621 -29.72 -0.15 -8.61
C ARG A 621 -29.48 0.99 -9.57
N ARG A 622 -30.56 1.34 -10.27
CA ARG A 622 -30.64 2.50 -11.15
C ARG A 622 -31.80 3.39 -10.75
N ASN A 623 -31.53 4.68 -10.63
CA ASN A 623 -32.54 5.71 -10.43
C ASN A 623 -32.45 6.76 -11.54
N GLU A 624 -33.61 7.26 -11.94
CA GLU A 624 -33.74 8.40 -12.84
C GLU A 624 -33.90 9.65 -11.98
N VAL A 625 -33.13 10.69 -12.30
CA VAL A 625 -33.03 11.92 -11.53
C VAL A 625 -33.37 13.10 -12.42
N THR A 626 -34.21 13.98 -11.91
CA THR A 626 -34.42 15.31 -12.50
C THR A 626 -33.68 16.33 -11.66
N TYR A 627 -32.88 17.16 -12.30
CA TYR A 627 -32.21 18.30 -11.68
C TYR A 627 -32.90 19.61 -12.05
N ASP A 628 -32.75 20.62 -11.19
CA ASP A 628 -33.00 22.00 -11.60
C ASP A 628 -31.90 22.49 -12.57
N ALA A 629 -32.08 23.69 -13.13
CA ALA A 629 -31.18 24.21 -14.16
C ALA A 629 -29.73 24.47 -13.66
N ASN A 630 -29.51 24.48 -12.34
CA ASN A 630 -28.22 24.76 -11.73
C ASN A 630 -27.62 23.53 -11.02
N TYR A 631 -28.27 22.36 -11.11
CA TYR A 631 -27.91 21.15 -10.38
C TYR A 631 -27.86 21.36 -8.85
N THR A 632 -28.67 22.26 -8.33
CA THR A 632 -28.79 22.57 -6.89
C THR A 632 -29.97 21.87 -6.22
N ASP A 633 -30.78 21.16 -6.99
CA ASP A 633 -31.85 20.30 -6.49
C ASP A 633 -31.89 19.02 -7.33
N ALA A 634 -32.21 17.89 -6.68
CA ALA A 634 -32.28 16.57 -7.31
C ALA A 634 -33.54 15.85 -6.83
N ILE A 635 -34.31 15.30 -7.77
CA ILE A 635 -35.55 14.58 -7.46
C ILE A 635 -35.53 13.23 -8.18
N PHE A 636 -35.70 12.14 -7.42
CA PHE A 636 -35.95 10.83 -8.01
C PHE A 636 -37.31 10.81 -8.71
N GLN A 637 -37.30 10.43 -9.99
CA GLN A 637 -38.53 10.35 -10.77
C GLN A 637 -39.46 9.29 -10.19
N ALA A 638 -40.77 9.57 -10.19
CA ALA A 638 -41.76 8.66 -9.66
C ALA A 638 -41.78 7.34 -10.43
N GLY A 639 -41.62 6.21 -9.73
CA GLY A 639 -41.54 4.88 -10.34
C GLY A 639 -40.13 4.48 -10.79
N SER A 640 -39.12 5.34 -10.60
CA SER A 640 -37.70 4.96 -10.73
C SER A 640 -37.22 4.13 -9.53
N GLY A 641 -36.01 3.58 -9.62
CA GLY A 641 -35.43 2.74 -8.56
C GLY A 641 -35.50 1.24 -8.85
N ALA A 642 -35.09 0.85 -10.06
CA ALA A 642 -35.09 -0.54 -10.48
C ALA A 642 -33.83 -1.27 -10.01
N TRP A 643 -34.01 -2.52 -9.60
CA TRP A 643 -32.91 -3.48 -9.48
C TRP A 643 -32.50 -3.94 -10.86
N ILE A 644 -31.23 -3.76 -11.21
CA ILE A 644 -30.68 -4.01 -12.55
C ILE A 644 -29.57 -5.04 -12.48
N ASN A 645 -29.94 -6.28 -12.10
CA ASN A 645 -29.01 -7.39 -11.87
C ASN A 645 -29.13 -8.52 -12.89
N ASN A 646 -29.90 -8.32 -13.96
CA ASN A 646 -30.21 -9.36 -14.94
C ASN A 646 -28.96 -9.76 -15.75
N GLY A 647 -28.42 -10.95 -15.49
CA GLY A 647 -27.18 -11.43 -16.11
C GLY A 647 -25.94 -11.27 -15.24
N LEU A 648 -26.06 -10.65 -14.06
CA LEU A 648 -25.00 -10.59 -13.05
C LEU A 648 -24.99 -11.88 -12.20
N PRO A 649 -23.83 -12.30 -11.67
CA PRO A 649 -23.67 -13.53 -10.90
C PRO A 649 -24.33 -13.50 -9.51
N GLY A 650 -24.60 -12.30 -8.96
CA GLY A 650 -25.24 -12.13 -7.65
C GLY A 650 -24.32 -12.43 -6.46
N THR A 651 -23.02 -12.14 -6.60
CA THR A 651 -21.96 -12.33 -5.60
C THR A 651 -21.61 -11.02 -4.88
N ASP A 652 -21.03 -11.10 -3.68
CA ASP A 652 -20.83 -9.97 -2.75
C ASP A 652 -19.46 -9.29 -2.90
N ASN A 653 -19.05 -9.00 -4.14
CA ASN A 653 -17.70 -8.55 -4.47
C ASN A 653 -17.65 -7.53 -5.61
N ILE A 654 -18.74 -6.80 -5.87
CA ILE A 654 -18.73 -5.67 -6.80
C ILE A 654 -17.73 -4.63 -6.29
N SER A 655 -16.70 -4.37 -7.08
CA SER A 655 -15.57 -3.49 -6.73
C SER A 655 -15.64 -2.11 -7.36
N ARG A 656 -16.40 -1.96 -8.45
CA ARG A 656 -16.60 -0.70 -9.16
C ARG A 656 -17.81 -0.78 -10.08
N LEU A 657 -18.50 0.35 -10.21
CA LEU A 657 -19.41 0.64 -11.33
C LEU A 657 -18.71 1.68 -12.19
N GLU A 658 -18.65 1.47 -13.51
CA GLU A 658 -17.94 2.39 -14.40
C GLU A 658 -18.80 2.69 -15.63
N THR A 659 -18.89 3.96 -16.03
CA THR A 659 -19.76 4.37 -17.15
C THR A 659 -18.97 4.98 -18.28
N ASN A 660 -19.42 4.78 -19.52
CA ASN A 660 -18.77 5.44 -20.65
C ASN A 660 -19.20 6.91 -20.67
N ALA A 661 -18.25 7.83 -20.49
CA ALA A 661 -18.47 9.26 -20.50
C ALA A 661 -19.21 9.76 -21.75
N GLU A 662 -18.98 9.14 -22.91
CA GLU A 662 -19.52 9.53 -24.21
C GLU A 662 -20.77 8.73 -24.62
N ASN A 663 -21.03 7.57 -24.00
CA ASN A 663 -22.18 6.71 -24.31
C ASN A 663 -22.93 6.25 -23.04
N SER A 664 -24.00 6.98 -22.70
CA SER A 664 -24.82 6.70 -21.51
C SER A 664 -25.59 5.37 -21.50
N ASN A 665 -25.54 4.57 -22.57
CA ASN A 665 -26.10 3.22 -22.55
C ASN A 665 -25.15 2.18 -21.95
N GLN A 666 -23.86 2.50 -21.85
CA GLN A 666 -22.83 1.59 -21.38
C GLN A 666 -22.58 1.72 -19.88
N LEU A 667 -22.55 0.56 -19.22
CA LEU A 667 -22.22 0.42 -17.80
C LEU A 667 -21.42 -0.86 -17.62
N LEU A 668 -20.27 -0.75 -16.97
CA LEU A 668 -19.50 -1.87 -16.47
C LEU A 668 -19.83 -2.14 -15.00
N VAL A 669 -19.91 -3.42 -14.67
CA VAL A 669 -19.93 -3.91 -13.29
C VAL A 669 -18.70 -4.80 -13.12
N LEU A 670 -17.80 -4.37 -12.25
CA LEU A 670 -16.53 -5.05 -11.98
C LEU A 670 -16.62 -5.85 -10.69
N TYR A 671 -15.89 -6.97 -10.66
CA TYR A 671 -15.84 -7.88 -9.54
C TYR A 671 -14.39 -8.12 -9.10
N SER A 672 -14.16 -7.99 -7.79
CA SER A 672 -12.90 -8.36 -7.14
C SER A 672 -12.88 -9.86 -6.76
N GLY A 673 -11.91 -10.29 -5.94
CA GLY A 673 -11.81 -11.67 -5.48
C GLY A 673 -11.37 -12.67 -6.56
N TYR A 674 -11.51 -13.95 -6.25
CA TYR A 674 -10.95 -15.10 -6.96
C TYR A 674 -12.02 -16.01 -7.59
N ASP A 675 -13.12 -15.44 -8.06
CA ASP A 675 -14.13 -16.14 -8.86
C ASP A 675 -13.81 -16.02 -10.37
N ALA A 676 -13.18 -17.06 -10.93
CA ALA A 676 -12.57 -17.02 -12.26
C ALA A 676 -13.51 -16.58 -13.43
N PRO A 677 -14.74 -17.10 -13.57
CA PRO A 677 -15.61 -16.70 -14.67
C PRO A 677 -16.22 -15.31 -14.53
N ASN A 678 -16.17 -14.68 -13.35
CA ASN A 678 -16.98 -13.51 -13.03
C ASN A 678 -16.10 -12.33 -12.61
N LYS A 679 -15.59 -11.58 -13.59
CA LYS A 679 -14.72 -10.40 -13.36
C LYS A 679 -15.32 -9.10 -13.87
N VAL A 680 -15.87 -9.12 -15.08
CA VAL A 680 -16.32 -7.91 -15.76
C VAL A 680 -17.55 -8.21 -16.60
N PHE A 681 -18.57 -7.38 -16.41
CA PHE A 681 -19.84 -7.46 -17.10
C PHE A 681 -20.17 -6.10 -17.72
N ILE A 682 -20.60 -6.09 -18.97
CA ILE A 682 -21.00 -4.88 -19.68
C ILE A 682 -22.49 -4.90 -20.02
N SER A 683 -23.16 -3.79 -19.76
CA SER A 683 -24.48 -3.49 -20.28
C SER A 683 -24.38 -2.54 -21.47
N TRP A 684 -25.29 -2.69 -22.43
CA TRP A 684 -25.48 -1.78 -23.57
C TRP A 684 -26.84 -1.07 -23.56
N ASN A 685 -27.57 -1.17 -22.45
CA ASN A 685 -28.94 -0.70 -22.30
C ASN A 685 -29.21 -0.19 -20.89
N LYS A 686 -28.29 0.63 -20.35
CA LYS A 686 -28.43 1.27 -19.04
C LYS A 686 -28.65 0.31 -17.87
N GLY A 687 -28.14 -0.91 -17.96
CA GLY A 687 -28.20 -1.95 -16.92
C GLY A 687 -29.36 -2.93 -17.05
N ASP A 688 -30.23 -2.83 -18.06
CA ASP A 688 -31.37 -3.76 -18.19
C ASP A 688 -30.93 -5.21 -18.43
N SER A 689 -29.77 -5.43 -19.05
CA SER A 689 -29.13 -6.74 -19.20
C SER A 689 -27.62 -6.64 -19.35
N TYR A 690 -26.89 -7.62 -18.83
CA TYR A 690 -25.44 -7.67 -18.92
C TYR A 690 -24.92 -8.86 -19.75
N THR A 691 -23.79 -8.63 -20.39
CA THR A 691 -22.97 -9.64 -21.05
C THR A 691 -21.67 -9.81 -20.26
N ASN A 692 -21.33 -11.04 -19.90
CA ASN A 692 -20.04 -11.36 -19.32
C ASN A 692 -18.95 -11.23 -20.39
N ILE A 693 -17.93 -10.41 -20.13
CA ILE A 693 -16.78 -10.22 -21.02
C ILE A 693 -15.47 -10.66 -20.37
N SER A 694 -15.52 -11.50 -19.33
CA SER A 694 -14.36 -11.92 -18.52
C SER A 694 -13.46 -12.98 -19.17
N ASP A 695 -13.83 -13.47 -20.36
CA ASP A 695 -13.09 -14.52 -21.06
C ASP A 695 -11.58 -14.24 -21.06
N ASN A 696 -10.75 -15.27 -20.89
CA ASN A 696 -9.29 -15.19 -20.97
C ASN A 696 -8.55 -14.24 -20.00
N LEU A 697 -9.23 -13.56 -19.07
CA LEU A 697 -8.59 -12.87 -17.96
C LEU A 697 -8.00 -13.86 -16.95
N PRO A 698 -6.85 -13.55 -16.33
CA PRO A 698 -6.38 -14.27 -15.15
C PRO A 698 -7.38 -14.11 -13.99
N ASN A 699 -7.45 -15.09 -13.10
CA ASN A 699 -8.35 -15.03 -11.95
C ASN A 699 -7.79 -14.14 -10.83
N VAL A 700 -7.70 -12.84 -11.10
CA VAL A 700 -7.23 -11.82 -10.15
C VAL A 700 -8.32 -10.77 -9.90
N PRO A 701 -8.26 -10.01 -8.80
CA PRO A 701 -9.20 -8.92 -8.56
C PRO A 701 -9.15 -7.85 -9.65
N VAL A 702 -10.32 -7.43 -10.13
CA VAL A 702 -10.49 -6.24 -10.98
C VAL A 702 -10.97 -5.10 -10.09
N LEU A 703 -10.28 -3.97 -10.13
CA LEU A 703 -10.42 -2.89 -9.14
C LEU A 703 -11.00 -1.60 -9.72
N CYS A 704 -10.68 -1.30 -10.98
CA CYS A 704 -11.15 -0.12 -11.69
C CYS A 704 -11.18 -0.39 -13.21
N ALA A 705 -11.80 0.51 -13.95
CA ALA A 705 -11.84 0.45 -15.40
C ALA A 705 -11.86 1.86 -15.98
N ALA A 706 -11.54 1.97 -17.27
CA ALA A 706 -11.80 3.17 -18.06
C ALA A 706 -12.18 2.78 -19.49
N PHE A 707 -13.01 3.59 -20.13
CA PHE A 707 -13.35 3.43 -21.55
C PHE A 707 -12.35 4.19 -22.42
N GLU A 708 -11.98 3.63 -23.56
CA GLU A 708 -11.13 4.32 -24.54
C GLU A 708 -11.88 5.51 -25.18
N PRO A 709 -11.32 6.74 -25.16
CA PRO A 709 -11.97 7.90 -25.75
C PRO A 709 -12.27 7.71 -27.24
N GLY A 710 -13.52 7.96 -27.64
CA GLY A 710 -13.97 7.81 -29.02
C GLY A 710 -14.13 6.36 -29.52
N ASN A 711 -13.93 5.35 -28.65
CA ASN A 711 -14.09 3.93 -28.98
C ASN A 711 -14.97 3.21 -27.95
N ASP A 712 -16.26 3.07 -28.26
CA ASP A 712 -17.23 2.34 -27.43
C ASP A 712 -16.87 0.87 -27.15
N SER A 713 -15.93 0.28 -27.92
CA SER A 713 -15.51 -1.12 -27.73
C SER A 713 -14.21 -1.25 -26.93
N GLY A 714 -13.43 -0.17 -26.78
CA GLY A 714 -12.13 -0.18 -26.11
C GLY A 714 -12.28 -0.01 -24.60
N ILE A 715 -11.74 -0.96 -23.83
CA ILE A 715 -11.86 -0.97 -22.37
C ILE A 715 -10.49 -1.28 -21.75
N PHE A 716 -10.11 -0.48 -20.76
CA PHE A 716 -9.00 -0.73 -19.86
C PHE A 716 -9.52 -1.25 -18.52
N LEU A 717 -8.84 -2.23 -17.93
CA LEU A 717 -9.10 -2.74 -16.58
C LEU A 717 -7.84 -2.60 -15.74
N GLY A 718 -7.97 -1.99 -14.56
CA GLY A 718 -6.97 -2.03 -13.51
C GLY A 718 -7.19 -3.24 -12.60
N THR A 719 -6.14 -4.02 -12.41
CA THR A 719 -6.16 -5.24 -11.58
C THR A 719 -5.03 -5.20 -10.55
N ASP A 720 -4.99 -6.21 -9.67
CA ASP A 720 -3.89 -6.43 -8.74
C ASP A 720 -2.50 -6.62 -9.40
N ILE A 721 -2.48 -7.03 -10.68
CA ILE A 721 -1.24 -7.34 -11.40
C ILE A 721 -0.97 -6.38 -12.58
N GLY A 722 -1.65 -5.24 -12.58
CA GLY A 722 -1.51 -4.15 -13.55
C GLY A 722 -2.73 -3.99 -14.47
N VAL A 723 -2.53 -3.41 -15.64
CA VAL A 723 -3.58 -3.02 -16.59
C VAL A 723 -3.77 -4.06 -17.69
N PHE A 724 -5.03 -4.33 -18.03
CA PHE A 724 -5.43 -5.08 -19.21
C PHE A 724 -6.23 -4.20 -20.16
N TYR A 725 -6.14 -4.46 -21.45
CA TYR A 725 -6.92 -3.80 -22.48
C TYR A 725 -7.66 -4.82 -23.33
N ARG A 726 -8.84 -4.45 -23.82
CA ARG A 726 -9.58 -5.21 -24.83
C ARG A 726 -10.40 -4.26 -25.70
N ASP A 727 -10.33 -4.47 -27.01
CA ASP A 727 -11.36 -4.00 -27.94
C ASP A 727 -12.37 -5.13 -28.17
N LEU A 728 -13.63 -4.90 -27.77
CA LEU A 728 -14.71 -5.88 -27.90
C LEU A 728 -15.10 -6.21 -29.35
N SER A 729 -14.72 -5.38 -30.32
CA SER A 729 -15.00 -5.63 -31.74
C SER A 729 -13.99 -6.57 -32.40
N GLU A 730 -12.80 -6.74 -31.81
CA GLU A 730 -11.65 -7.35 -32.49
C GLU A 730 -10.86 -8.38 -31.68
N GLY A 731 -11.09 -8.58 -30.36
CA GLY A 731 -10.16 -9.45 -29.61
C GLY A 731 -10.51 -9.99 -28.23
N GLU A 732 -9.48 -10.62 -27.65
CA GLU A 732 -9.32 -11.16 -26.29
C GLU A 732 -8.67 -10.09 -25.38
N TRP A 733 -8.76 -10.24 -24.05
CA TRP A 733 -8.02 -9.36 -23.13
C TRP A 733 -6.51 -9.54 -23.25
N MET A 734 -5.79 -8.43 -23.18
CA MET A 734 -4.33 -8.41 -23.31
C MET A 734 -3.68 -7.56 -22.23
N LEU A 735 -2.49 -7.97 -21.80
CA LEU A 735 -1.72 -7.23 -20.80
C LEU A 735 -1.21 -5.92 -21.38
N PHE A 736 -1.45 -4.81 -20.70
CA PHE A 736 -1.14 -3.45 -21.13
C PHE A 736 -0.12 -2.80 -20.17
N ASN A 737 1.06 -3.41 -19.99
CA ASN A 737 1.98 -3.09 -18.87
C ASN A 737 3.44 -2.88 -19.26
N ASN A 738 3.80 -2.46 -20.49
CA ASN A 738 5.23 -2.28 -20.78
C ASN A 738 5.80 -1.16 -19.89
N GLY A 739 6.60 -1.52 -18.88
CA GLY A 739 7.19 -0.60 -17.91
C GLY A 739 6.36 -0.29 -16.68
N LEU A 740 5.12 -0.76 -16.61
CA LEU A 740 4.31 -0.62 -15.41
C LEU A 740 4.74 -1.65 -14.36
N PRO A 741 5.07 -1.25 -13.12
CA PRO A 741 5.32 -2.19 -12.03
C PRO A 741 4.10 -3.06 -11.74
N ARG A 742 4.32 -4.27 -11.25
CA ARG A 742 3.23 -5.17 -10.87
C ARG A 742 2.69 -4.82 -9.49
N VAL A 743 1.74 -3.90 -9.48
CA VAL A 743 1.02 -3.46 -8.28
C VAL A 743 -0.46 -3.28 -8.54
N PRO A 744 -1.28 -3.27 -7.48
CA PRO A 744 -2.69 -2.94 -7.61
C PRO A 744 -2.89 -1.57 -8.25
N ILE A 745 -3.68 -1.56 -9.33
CA ILE A 745 -4.16 -0.34 -10.00
C ILE A 745 -5.48 0.03 -9.37
N ARG A 746 -5.52 1.15 -8.65
CA ARG A 746 -6.69 1.57 -7.87
C ARG A 746 -7.64 2.45 -8.67
N ASP A 747 -7.11 3.16 -9.65
CA ASP A 747 -7.92 4.00 -10.52
C ASP A 747 -7.26 4.23 -11.89
N LEU A 748 -8.09 4.51 -12.89
CA LEU A 748 -7.68 4.75 -14.28
C LEU A 748 -8.46 5.93 -14.85
N ASP A 749 -7.73 6.89 -15.44
CA ASP A 749 -8.35 8.00 -16.18
C ASP A 749 -7.86 8.05 -17.61
N THR A 750 -8.78 8.27 -18.53
CA THR A 750 -8.46 8.56 -19.93
C THR A 750 -8.61 10.03 -20.23
N VAL A 751 -7.70 10.54 -21.06
CA VAL A 751 -7.70 11.94 -21.50
C VAL A 751 -7.95 11.97 -23.01
N SER A 752 -8.69 12.98 -23.48
CA SER A 752 -9.03 13.21 -24.89
C SER A 752 -7.84 13.36 -25.83
N ASP A 753 -6.63 13.63 -25.33
CA ASP A 753 -5.40 13.65 -26.11
C ASP A 753 -4.83 12.24 -26.40
N GLY A 754 -5.51 11.20 -25.91
CA GLY A 754 -5.07 9.81 -26.03
C GLY A 754 -4.11 9.40 -24.92
N THR A 755 -4.13 10.03 -23.75
CA THR A 755 -3.37 9.58 -22.57
C THR A 755 -4.21 8.70 -21.67
N LEU A 756 -3.63 7.62 -21.15
CA LEU A 756 -4.16 6.84 -20.03
C LEU A 756 -3.30 7.09 -18.79
N LYS A 757 -3.92 7.39 -17.65
CA LYS A 757 -3.30 7.55 -16.34
C LYS A 757 -3.71 6.40 -15.43
N ALA A 758 -2.82 6.02 -14.52
CA ALA A 758 -3.07 5.00 -13.52
C ALA A 758 -2.58 5.43 -12.14
N ALA A 759 -3.47 5.42 -11.15
CA ALA A 759 -3.07 5.46 -9.76
C ALA A 759 -2.76 4.04 -9.26
N THR A 760 -1.60 3.90 -8.64
CA THR A 760 -1.16 2.62 -8.09
C THR A 760 -1.16 2.64 -6.56
N PHE A 761 -1.37 1.48 -5.96
CA PHE A 761 -1.20 1.30 -4.52
C PHE A 761 0.25 0.93 -4.18
N GLY A 762 1.14 1.94 -4.19
CA GLY A 762 2.53 1.79 -3.74
C GLY A 762 3.59 2.20 -4.76
N ARG A 763 3.23 2.62 -5.98
CA ARG A 763 4.19 3.04 -7.02
C ARG A 763 3.91 4.44 -7.58
N GLY A 764 3.06 5.22 -6.92
CA GLY A 764 2.68 6.56 -7.38
C GLY A 764 1.69 6.54 -8.56
N ILE A 765 1.75 7.57 -9.41
CA ILE A 765 0.89 7.72 -10.59
C ILE A 765 1.72 7.43 -11.84
N TRP A 766 1.14 6.73 -12.80
CA TRP A 766 1.77 6.37 -14.06
C TRP A 766 0.94 6.86 -15.24
N ALA A 767 1.59 7.08 -16.37
CA ALA A 767 0.95 7.50 -17.61
C ALA A 767 1.47 6.72 -18.81
N THR A 768 0.64 6.59 -19.84
CA THR A 768 1.04 6.09 -21.14
C THR A 768 0.15 6.67 -22.25
N ALA A 769 0.64 6.67 -23.48
CA ALA A 769 -0.19 7.01 -24.63
C ALA A 769 -1.01 5.79 -25.06
N ILE A 770 -2.29 6.00 -25.34
CA ILE A 770 -3.21 5.06 -25.97
C ILE A 770 -2.88 5.04 -27.48
N PRO A 771 -2.34 3.94 -28.02
CA PRO A 771 -1.97 3.89 -29.42
C PRO A 771 -3.21 3.89 -30.31
N SER A 772 -3.40 4.94 -31.13
CA SER A 772 -4.55 5.05 -32.05
C SER A 772 -4.53 4.05 -33.22
N SER A 773 -3.36 3.48 -33.52
CA SER A 773 -3.16 2.42 -34.51
C SER A 773 -1.74 1.84 -34.40
N CYS A 774 -1.47 0.74 -35.11
CA CYS A 774 -0.11 0.24 -35.23
C CYS A 774 0.78 1.23 -36.01
N PRO A 775 1.89 1.73 -35.41
CA PRO A 775 2.74 2.73 -36.04
C PRO A 775 3.46 2.17 -37.28
N GLU A 776 3.73 3.00 -38.27
CA GLU A 776 4.50 2.59 -39.45
C GLU A 776 5.96 2.29 -39.10
N ASN A 777 6.59 3.08 -38.23
CA ASN A 777 7.96 2.85 -37.81
C ASN A 777 8.11 3.04 -36.30
N LEU A 778 8.88 2.18 -35.65
CA LEU A 778 9.29 2.30 -34.26
C LEU A 778 10.81 2.36 -34.16
N ILE A 779 11.29 3.28 -33.32
CA ILE A 779 12.70 3.37 -32.94
C ILE A 779 12.78 3.09 -31.43
N LEU A 780 13.44 1.99 -31.09
CA LEU A 780 13.61 1.54 -29.72
C LEU A 780 15.07 1.75 -29.31
N THR A 781 15.28 2.57 -28.30
CA THR A 781 16.58 2.95 -27.73
C THR A 781 16.56 2.75 -26.24
N GLN A 782 17.71 2.91 -25.56
CA GLN A 782 17.72 2.83 -24.10
C GLN A 782 16.84 3.91 -23.43
N LEU A 783 16.54 5.02 -24.11
CA LEU A 783 15.74 6.12 -23.55
C LEU A 783 14.26 5.77 -23.39
N ASN A 784 13.75 4.86 -24.24
CA ASN A 784 12.40 4.33 -24.18
C ASN A 784 12.43 2.83 -23.88
N ASP A 785 13.41 2.42 -23.08
CA ASP A 785 13.47 1.08 -22.53
C ASP A 785 12.77 1.07 -21.17
N PRO A 786 11.55 0.50 -21.08
CA PRO A 786 10.88 0.33 -19.81
C PRO A 786 11.51 -0.75 -18.93
N SER A 787 12.41 -1.60 -19.47
CA SER A 787 13.19 -2.50 -18.62
C SER A 787 14.19 -1.68 -17.80
N ASN A 788 13.92 -1.61 -16.50
CA ASN A 788 15.02 -1.55 -15.56
C ASN A 788 15.62 -2.96 -15.42
N GLN A 789 16.79 -3.07 -14.79
CA GLN A 789 17.49 -4.34 -14.62
C GLN A 789 16.65 -5.43 -13.90
N ASN A 790 15.54 -5.04 -13.26
CA ASN A 790 14.75 -5.86 -12.33
C ASN A 790 13.34 -6.11 -12.84
N TYR A 791 12.99 -5.59 -14.02
CA TYR A 791 11.71 -5.87 -14.64
C TYR A 791 11.68 -7.35 -15.04
N THR A 792 10.56 -8.03 -14.74
CA THR A 792 10.27 -9.38 -15.25
C THR A 792 8.87 -9.40 -15.85
N GLY A 793 8.77 -9.76 -17.13
CA GLY A 793 7.50 -9.77 -17.84
C GLY A 793 7.64 -9.71 -19.36
N ILE A 794 6.50 -9.73 -20.06
CA ILE A 794 6.48 -9.53 -21.51
C ILE A 794 6.52 -8.04 -21.80
N GLN A 795 7.43 -7.64 -22.69
CA GLN A 795 7.36 -6.35 -23.36
C GLN A 795 7.08 -6.57 -24.83
N ALA A 796 6.09 -5.87 -25.34
CA ALA A 796 5.46 -6.17 -26.61
C ALA A 796 5.47 -4.93 -27.51
N TYR A 797 6.13 -5.01 -28.67
CA TYR A 797 6.22 -3.91 -29.64
C TYR A 797 5.82 -4.33 -31.04
N GLN A 798 5.05 -3.49 -31.74
CA GLN A 798 4.53 -3.73 -33.08
C GLN A 798 4.68 -2.54 -34.02
N ALA A 799 5.05 -2.78 -35.28
CA ALA A 799 5.04 -1.76 -36.34
C ALA A 799 4.63 -2.30 -37.73
N ASN A 800 3.87 -1.53 -38.50
CA ASN A 800 3.46 -1.87 -39.87
C ASN A 800 4.60 -1.81 -40.91
N GLY A 801 5.64 -1.02 -40.66
CA GLY A 801 6.79 -0.87 -41.54
C GLY A 801 8.04 -1.45 -40.90
N THR A 802 8.71 -0.67 -40.05
CA THR A 802 10.03 -1.06 -39.49
C THR A 802 10.10 -0.91 -37.98
N ILE A 803 10.69 -1.88 -37.27
CA ILE A 803 11.22 -1.69 -35.92
C ILE A 803 12.74 -1.60 -35.99
N GLN A 804 13.32 -0.48 -35.56
CA GLN A 804 14.76 -0.33 -35.41
C GLN A 804 15.12 -0.28 -33.93
N SER A 805 16.09 -1.08 -33.47
CA SER A 805 16.48 -1.12 -32.06
C SER A 805 18.00 -1.03 -31.82
N THR A 806 18.39 -0.21 -30.84
CA THR A 806 19.74 -0.15 -30.23
C THR A 806 19.74 -0.60 -28.76
N ARG A 807 18.59 -1.06 -28.23
CA ARG A 807 18.40 -1.32 -26.79
C ARG A 807 19.33 -2.37 -26.22
N ILE A 808 19.70 -2.17 -24.96
CA ILE A 808 20.24 -3.22 -24.10
C ILE A 808 19.04 -3.73 -23.30
N ILE A 809 18.45 -4.83 -23.78
CA ILE A 809 17.37 -5.50 -23.06
C ILE A 809 17.96 -6.09 -21.79
N THR A 810 17.62 -5.46 -20.67
CA THR A 810 17.93 -5.93 -19.33
C THR A 810 16.66 -6.46 -18.67
N GLY A 811 16.81 -7.19 -17.58
CA GLY A 811 15.67 -7.75 -16.85
C GLY A 811 16.01 -9.12 -16.27
N GLY A 812 15.14 -9.58 -15.38
CA GLY A 812 15.33 -10.85 -14.70
C GLY A 812 14.86 -12.07 -15.46
N PRO A 813 15.13 -13.30 -14.96
CA PRO A 813 14.56 -14.54 -15.48
C PRO A 813 13.04 -14.40 -15.69
N GLY A 814 12.59 -14.71 -16.91
CA GLY A 814 11.18 -14.55 -17.31
C GLY A 814 10.87 -13.25 -18.05
N THR A 815 11.83 -12.33 -18.20
CA THR A 815 11.72 -11.20 -19.12
C THR A 815 11.65 -11.68 -20.56
N ASN A 816 10.62 -11.27 -21.29
CA ASN A 816 10.36 -11.68 -22.66
C ASN A 816 10.04 -10.46 -23.52
N VAL A 817 11.03 -9.94 -24.23
CA VAL A 817 10.84 -8.82 -25.14
C VAL A 817 10.53 -9.34 -26.54
N ARG A 818 9.48 -8.80 -27.14
CA ARG A 818 8.98 -9.23 -28.44
C ARG A 818 8.83 -8.04 -29.37
N TYR A 819 9.47 -8.12 -30.53
CA TYR A 819 9.30 -7.18 -31.63
C TYR A 819 8.55 -7.87 -32.76
N GLN A 820 7.49 -7.24 -33.27
CA GLN A 820 6.75 -7.74 -34.42
C GLN A 820 6.61 -6.64 -35.47
N SER A 821 7.01 -6.93 -36.71
CA SER A 821 6.84 -5.95 -37.80
C SER A 821 6.45 -6.59 -39.11
N ASN A 822 5.55 -5.95 -39.87
CA ASN A 822 5.17 -6.46 -41.18
C ASN A 822 6.28 -6.31 -42.23
N GLY A 823 7.11 -5.26 -42.10
CA GLY A 823 8.23 -5.01 -43.01
C GLY A 823 9.53 -5.60 -42.47
N GLU A 824 10.25 -4.86 -41.63
CA GLU A 824 11.61 -5.22 -41.20
C GLU A 824 11.84 -4.98 -39.70
N ILE A 825 12.71 -5.81 -39.10
CA ILE A 825 13.24 -5.60 -37.75
C ILE A 825 14.77 -5.42 -37.87
N ILE A 826 15.25 -4.21 -37.60
CA ILE A 826 16.66 -3.82 -37.74
C ILE A 826 17.29 -3.70 -36.34
N LEU A 827 18.05 -4.72 -35.97
CA LEU A 827 18.89 -4.69 -34.75
C LEU A 827 20.22 -4.03 -35.10
N THR A 828 20.44 -2.83 -34.58
CA THR A 828 21.60 -2.00 -34.91
C THR A 828 22.77 -2.20 -33.94
N PRO A 829 24.02 -1.88 -34.33
CA PRO A 829 25.18 -2.03 -33.45
C PRO A 829 24.96 -1.35 -32.09
N GLY A 830 25.12 -2.11 -31.01
CA GLY A 830 24.81 -1.67 -29.65
C GLY A 830 23.65 -2.46 -29.02
N PHE A 831 22.78 -3.07 -29.83
CA PHE A 831 21.72 -3.95 -29.34
C PHE A 831 22.29 -5.16 -28.60
N GLN A 832 21.77 -5.42 -27.40
CA GLN A 832 22.18 -6.53 -26.53
C GLN A 832 20.95 -7.10 -25.82
N VAL A 833 21.02 -8.39 -25.48
CA VAL A 833 20.02 -9.07 -24.66
C VAL A 833 20.77 -9.76 -23.53
N ASP A 834 20.40 -9.47 -22.29
CA ASP A 834 20.94 -10.19 -21.13
C ASP A 834 20.66 -11.70 -21.27
N GLY A 835 21.60 -12.55 -20.85
CA GLY A 835 21.47 -14.00 -20.96
C GLY A 835 20.29 -14.59 -20.18
N ASN A 836 19.71 -13.84 -19.24
CA ASN A 836 18.52 -14.23 -18.48
C ASN A 836 17.19 -13.82 -19.14
N CYS A 837 17.25 -13.07 -20.25
CA CYS A 837 16.08 -12.59 -20.98
C CYS A 837 15.81 -13.44 -22.23
N ILE A 838 14.53 -13.47 -22.64
CA ILE A 838 14.08 -14.01 -23.92
C ILE A 838 13.83 -12.83 -24.86
N PHE A 839 14.38 -12.89 -26.07
CA PHE A 839 14.07 -11.94 -27.13
C PHE A 839 13.48 -12.67 -28.34
N ASN A 840 12.34 -12.20 -28.83
CA ASN A 840 11.69 -12.72 -30.03
C ASN A 840 11.51 -11.61 -31.06
N ALA A 841 11.83 -11.90 -32.32
CA ALA A 841 11.58 -11.02 -33.46
C ALA A 841 10.69 -11.76 -34.47
N ILE A 842 9.55 -11.17 -34.81
CA ILE A 842 8.55 -11.76 -35.71
C ILE A 842 8.30 -10.83 -36.90
N ILE A 843 8.31 -11.39 -38.11
CA ILE A 843 7.87 -10.67 -39.31
C ILE A 843 6.43 -11.03 -39.64
N ALA A 844 5.49 -10.17 -39.24
CA ALA A 844 4.05 -10.36 -39.44
C ALA A 844 3.29 -9.02 -39.32
N PRO A 845 2.10 -8.87 -39.95
CA PRO A 845 1.25 -7.70 -39.77
C PRO A 845 0.90 -7.44 -38.30
N CYS A 846 0.59 -6.20 -37.94
CA CYS A 846 0.14 -5.91 -36.57
C CYS A 846 -1.19 -6.63 -36.28
N GLY A 847 -1.40 -7.00 -35.01
CA GLY A 847 -2.60 -7.73 -34.57
C GLY A 847 -2.74 -9.17 -35.10
N THR A 848 -1.83 -9.69 -35.93
CA THR A 848 -1.92 -11.09 -36.36
C THR A 848 -1.36 -12.03 -35.31
N THR A 849 -2.13 -13.08 -35.02
CA THR A 849 -1.71 -14.25 -34.25
C THR A 849 -0.97 -15.23 -35.15
N TYR A 850 0.05 -15.91 -34.61
CA TYR A 850 0.84 -16.92 -35.33
C TYR A 850 1.13 -18.07 -34.39
N GLU A 851 1.14 -19.30 -34.88
CA GLU A 851 1.75 -20.43 -34.17
C GLU A 851 3.19 -20.56 -34.71
N LEU A 852 4.20 -20.49 -33.84
CA LEU A 852 5.56 -20.88 -34.24
C LEU A 852 5.59 -22.42 -34.33
N GLU A 853 5.85 -22.97 -35.51
CA GLU A 853 6.31 -24.37 -35.61
C GLU A 853 7.66 -24.46 -34.88
N GLN A 854 7.72 -25.31 -33.85
CA GLN A 854 8.88 -25.48 -32.95
C GLN A 854 10.19 -25.84 -33.64
#